data_AF-A0A9D5M1K2-F1
#
_entry.id   AF-A0A9D5M1K2-F1
#
_cell.length_a   1.000
_cell.length_b   1.000
_cell.length_c   1.000
_cell.angle_alpha   90.00
_cell.angle_beta   90.00
_cell.angle_gamma   90.00
#
_symmetry.space_group_name_H-M   'P 1'
#
loop_
_entity.id
_entity.type
_entity.pdbx_description
1 polymer ?
#
loop_
_entity_poly.entity_id
_entity_poly.type
_entity_poly.pdbx_seq_one_letter_code
_entity_poly.pdbx_strand_id
1 'polypeptide(L)'
;MHTQRKYLGKWELGCIVFNSCIYKIFTTYPQNFGKISGSAGWLTALYTGILFLVILFLVLTILLRREKPYSLGSSSAAHTAANGIRLLFFLATLGSAIYALRECTTVLQTVSYAHSPLWFLMFFFILAAVFTAVCGARAVYRMHSLLILPIGIVTLAIAALGLKYADPLYLAPILGTGPSQVFIRGLSTLFLYSDIIFIFLLFPHCRPEVNIRKTVMTGASAAVFVNVFLITAAAMAEPFEMGGSFGVPVYPLAKTAYFGSFWSRLDAAYLTVLILSSILYLALTLHLAALCAHGIRLHKKKKRARTFPKTLCIFLIFFMIFSLSGCYDGREVEAGAYLIALGIDKGEASAYRYTFQLSNPLNMGAITDTSGMGGENEGEDQENTSSKETPEINKTVNNIIIEDDDFYLALNQLKSHLSKEPELSHLKVIAFSTALAEEGLTDITSVLLKEREIRPSTNLCLADSAEALLTQVKPTLEQSTARYYELLFQNQNTPYAPVTELREFAACAVDSGKDPVLPIADKEKLMGMGIFQNGRLVSRADAQEAMLYKLLSGTAHHISIQAGNSLFAVTSQEKSKIEIQLEGSTAQIQIHPTLKADLIHGTLEDAPLLAAKLEEEMTSFVQKTSRLPADIIGVGRKARLQFLTETDWKNIDWYTIFSNSTIFTKSNIKIG
;
A
#
# COMPACT_ATOMS: atom_id res chain seq x y z
N MET A 1 55.97 0.88 -2.83
CA MET A 1 54.68 1.48 -3.21
C MET A 1 53.95 0.48 -4.11
N HIS A 2 52.96 -0.25 -3.58
CA HIS A 2 52.12 -1.12 -4.42
C HIS A 2 51.11 -0.23 -5.14
N THR A 3 51.09 -0.28 -6.47
CA THR A 3 50.05 0.29 -7.32
C THR A 3 48.70 -0.30 -6.93
N GLN A 4 47.96 0.39 -6.04
CA GLN A 4 46.54 0.11 -5.82
C GLN A 4 45.85 0.35 -7.17
N ARG A 5 45.44 -0.74 -7.81
CA ARG A 5 44.81 -0.67 -9.13
C ARG A 5 43.46 0.05 -8.98
N LYS A 6 43.38 1.26 -9.54
CA LYS A 6 42.19 2.12 -9.53
C LYS A 6 41.19 1.58 -10.56
N TYR A 7 40.03 1.13 -10.11
CA TYR A 7 39.03 0.50 -10.99
C TYR A 7 37.74 1.31 -11.10
N LEU A 8 37.41 2.10 -10.08
CA LEU A 8 36.09 2.69 -9.93
C LEU A 8 35.91 3.94 -10.81
N GLY A 9 34.97 3.86 -11.75
CA GLY A 9 34.59 4.95 -12.65
C GLY A 9 33.52 5.90 -12.07
N LYS A 10 33.20 6.97 -12.81
CA LYS A 10 32.17 7.95 -12.43
C LYS A 10 30.79 7.30 -12.30
N TRP A 11 30.41 6.47 -13.27
CA TRP A 11 29.13 5.76 -13.29
C TRP A 11 29.01 4.80 -12.10
N GLU A 12 29.98 3.89 -11.93
CA GLU A 12 29.98 2.90 -10.84
C GLU A 12 29.88 3.56 -9.46
N LEU A 13 30.66 4.63 -9.20
CA LEU A 13 30.59 5.37 -7.94
C LEU A 13 29.22 6.02 -7.73
N GLY A 14 28.65 6.64 -8.78
CA GLY A 14 27.30 7.23 -8.71
C GLY A 14 26.22 6.20 -8.39
N CYS A 15 26.27 5.02 -9.02
CA CYS A 15 25.34 3.91 -8.77
C CYS A 15 25.44 3.37 -7.35
N ILE A 16 26.65 3.23 -6.81
CA ILE A 16 26.88 2.80 -5.42
C ILE A 16 26.31 3.80 -4.42
N VAL A 17 26.55 5.09 -4.67
CA VAL A 17 26.00 6.18 -3.85
C VAL A 17 24.48 6.15 -3.87
N PHE A 18 23.90 6.04 -5.07
CA PHE A 18 22.46 5.99 -5.23
C PHE A 18 21.85 4.80 -4.47
N ASN A 19 22.40 3.59 -4.64
CA ASN A 19 21.87 2.40 -3.97
C ASN A 19 21.97 2.49 -2.42
N SER A 20 23.06 3.07 -1.92
CA SER A 20 23.29 3.21 -0.47
C SER A 20 22.29 4.17 0.19
N CYS A 21 21.73 5.11 -0.57
CA CYS A 21 20.70 6.03 -0.10
C CYS A 21 19.28 5.51 -0.34
N ILE A 22 19.07 4.59 -1.28
CA ILE A 22 17.73 4.17 -1.69
C ILE A 22 17.24 2.91 -0.98
N TYR A 23 18.08 1.92 -0.68
CA TYR A 23 17.57 0.58 -0.29
C TYR A 23 16.66 0.60 0.95
N LYS A 24 16.92 1.48 1.93
CA LYS A 24 16.10 1.64 3.14
C LYS A 24 14.68 2.15 2.85
N ILE A 25 14.42 2.75 1.69
CA ILE A 25 13.08 3.19 1.30
C ILE A 25 12.14 2.01 1.05
N PHE A 26 12.69 0.84 0.72
CA PHE A 26 11.91 -0.38 0.49
C PHE A 26 11.70 -1.18 1.78
N THR A 27 12.14 -0.68 2.95
CA THR A 27 11.97 -1.39 4.21
C THR A 27 10.85 -0.80 5.06
N THR A 28 10.80 -1.16 6.35
CA THR A 28 9.86 -0.58 7.32
C THR A 28 10.22 0.87 7.69
N TYR A 29 11.45 1.31 7.38
CA TYR A 29 11.97 2.60 7.84
C TYR A 29 11.13 3.83 7.45
N PRO A 30 10.52 3.92 6.24
CA PRO A 30 9.68 5.05 5.86
C PRO A 30 8.50 5.31 6.81
N GLN A 31 8.10 4.34 7.64
CA GLN A 31 7.04 4.53 8.64
C GLN A 31 7.35 5.67 9.60
N ASN A 32 8.63 5.89 9.89
CA ASN A 32 9.07 6.89 10.85
C ASN A 32 8.67 8.31 10.41
N PHE A 33 8.58 8.57 9.10
CA PHE A 33 8.14 9.87 8.59
C PHE A 33 6.68 10.15 8.96
N GLY A 34 5.78 9.17 8.80
CA GLY A 34 4.38 9.29 9.20
C GLY A 34 4.19 9.28 10.71
N LYS A 35 4.88 8.39 11.44
CA LYS A 35 4.76 8.28 12.91
C LYS A 35 5.21 9.55 13.65
N ILE A 36 6.24 10.25 13.14
CA ILE A 36 6.77 11.46 13.78
C ILE A 36 5.99 12.69 13.33
N SER A 37 5.79 12.83 12.02
CA SER A 37 5.36 14.10 11.41
C SER A 37 3.91 14.09 10.92
N GLY A 38 3.21 12.95 11.00
CA GLY A 38 1.84 12.80 10.51
C GLY A 38 1.72 13.17 9.03
N SER A 39 0.79 14.06 8.70
CA SER A 39 0.57 14.55 7.33
C SER A 39 1.80 15.26 6.74
N ALA A 40 2.70 15.80 7.59
CA ALA A 40 3.93 16.48 7.18
C ALA A 40 5.15 15.54 6.99
N GLY A 41 4.92 14.23 6.85
CA GLY A 41 5.99 13.26 6.55
C GLY A 41 6.76 13.60 5.27
N TRP A 42 6.08 14.10 4.24
CA TRP A 42 6.69 14.54 2.98
C TRP A 42 7.61 15.76 3.17
N LEU A 43 7.18 16.73 4.00
CA LEU A 43 7.97 17.92 4.32
C LEU A 43 9.22 17.51 5.10
N THR A 44 9.08 16.54 6.00
CA THR A 44 10.18 15.95 6.76
C THR A 44 11.21 15.29 5.85
N ALA A 45 10.76 14.49 4.89
CA ALA A 45 11.63 13.89 3.88
C ALA A 45 12.35 14.95 3.04
N LEU A 46 11.66 16.01 2.62
CA LEU A 46 12.23 17.08 1.82
C LEU A 46 13.34 17.83 2.57
N TYR A 47 13.06 18.34 3.77
CA TYR A 47 14.05 19.14 4.50
C TYR A 47 15.23 18.30 4.99
N THR A 48 14.99 17.06 5.46
CA THR A 48 16.08 16.18 5.88
C THR A 48 16.93 15.71 4.70
N GLY A 49 16.34 15.51 3.53
CA GLY A 49 17.06 15.26 2.29
C GLY A 49 17.98 16.43 1.90
N ILE A 50 17.48 17.67 1.97
CA ILE A 50 18.28 18.88 1.71
C ILE A 50 19.40 19.02 2.74
N LEU A 51 19.09 18.89 4.03
CA LEU A 51 20.05 18.96 5.12
C LEU A 51 21.15 17.90 4.97
N PHE A 52 20.77 16.68 4.61
CA PHE A 52 21.71 15.60 4.29
C PHE A 52 22.66 15.99 3.16
N LEU A 53 22.18 16.57 2.05
CA LEU A 53 23.03 17.01 0.94
C LEU A 53 24.00 18.11 1.35
N VAL A 54 23.57 19.05 2.21
CA VAL A 54 24.43 20.10 2.77
C VAL A 54 25.52 19.51 3.66
N ILE A 55 25.16 18.60 4.57
CA ILE A 55 26.12 17.89 5.44
C ILE A 55 27.11 17.10 4.59
N LEU A 56 26.63 16.35 3.60
CA LEU A 56 27.46 15.57 2.70
C LEU A 56 28.44 16.46 1.93
N PHE A 57 27.99 17.60 1.43
CA PHE A 57 28.83 18.57 0.73
C PHE A 57 29.93 19.15 1.63
N LEU A 58 29.58 19.51 2.87
CA LEU A 58 30.55 20.01 3.87
C LEU A 58 31.59 18.94 4.20
N VAL A 59 31.15 17.72 4.48
CA VAL A 59 32.04 16.58 4.78
C VAL A 59 32.96 16.28 3.61
N LEU A 60 32.43 16.23 2.37
CA LEU A 60 33.25 16.03 1.16
C LEU A 60 34.28 17.15 0.99
N THR A 61 33.90 18.40 1.26
CA THR A 61 34.80 19.56 1.15
C THR A 61 35.94 19.47 2.17
N ILE A 62 35.65 19.08 3.41
CA ILE A 62 36.66 18.90 4.47
C ILE A 62 37.58 17.71 4.15
N LEU A 63 37.01 16.57 3.75
CA LEU A 63 37.77 15.36 3.46
C LEU A 63 38.69 15.52 2.24
N LEU A 64 38.22 16.19 1.19
CA LEU A 64 39.01 16.39 -0.04
C LEU A 64 40.04 17.52 0.08
N ARG A 65 39.90 18.45 1.05
CA ARG A 65 40.94 19.45 1.37
C ARG A 65 42.12 18.85 2.13
N ARG A 66 41.93 17.78 2.89
CA ARG A 66 43.03 17.07 3.55
C ARG A 66 43.69 16.14 2.54
N GLU A 67 44.84 16.55 1.98
CA GLU A 67 45.57 15.77 0.96
C GLU A 67 45.90 14.33 1.36
N LYS A 68 45.88 13.99 2.66
CA LYS A 68 46.00 12.61 3.18
C LYS A 68 45.19 12.42 4.47
N PRO A 69 43.96 11.90 4.42
CA PRO A 69 43.19 11.60 5.63
C PRO A 69 43.77 10.41 6.44
N TYR A 70 44.72 9.66 5.88
CA TYR A 70 45.25 8.41 6.48
C TYR A 70 46.75 8.42 6.79
N SER A 71 47.49 9.51 6.56
CA SER A 71 48.86 9.60 7.09
C SER A 71 48.81 10.11 8.53
N LEU A 72 48.26 9.28 9.43
CA LEU A 72 48.65 9.38 10.84
C LEU A 72 50.17 9.18 10.88
N GLY A 73 50.88 10.13 11.48
CA GLY A 73 52.35 10.22 11.46
C GLY A 73 53.02 8.90 11.86
N SER A 74 54.30 8.74 11.53
CA SER A 74 55.09 7.52 11.72
C SER A 74 55.34 7.12 13.19
N SER A 75 54.55 7.62 14.14
CA SER A 75 54.64 7.26 15.55
C SER A 75 53.76 6.05 15.87
N SER A 76 54.22 5.20 16.79
CA SER A 76 53.50 4.00 17.26
C SER A 76 52.07 4.33 17.73
N ALA A 77 51.88 5.47 18.40
CA ALA A 77 50.55 5.94 18.85
C ALA A 77 49.58 6.22 17.69
N ALA A 78 50.09 6.76 16.59
CA ALA A 78 49.28 7.05 15.42
C ALA A 78 48.82 5.77 14.70
N HIS A 79 49.65 4.73 14.70
CA HIS A 79 49.25 3.41 14.18
C HIS A 79 48.17 2.73 15.02
N THR A 80 48.25 2.82 16.35
CA THR A 80 47.23 2.29 17.26
C THR A 80 45.89 3.01 17.08
N ALA A 81 45.91 4.35 16.99
CA ALA A 81 44.72 5.15 16.73
C ALA A 81 44.10 4.84 15.34
N ALA A 82 44.92 4.71 14.30
CA ALA A 82 44.43 4.35 12.95
C ALA A 82 43.79 2.95 12.90
N ASN A 83 44.34 1.98 13.64
CA ASN A 83 43.75 0.66 13.77
C ASN A 83 42.45 0.66 14.57
N GLY A 84 42.36 1.49 15.62
CA GLY A 84 41.12 1.71 16.37
C GLY A 84 40.00 2.28 15.48
N ILE A 85 40.30 3.29 14.67
CA ILE A 85 39.34 3.84 13.70
C ILE A 85 38.92 2.78 12.67
N ARG A 86 39.86 2.01 12.11
CA ARG A 86 39.54 0.93 11.16
C ARG A 86 38.67 -0.16 11.79
N LEU A 87 38.90 -0.49 13.07
CA LEU A 87 38.08 -1.44 13.82
C LEU A 87 36.66 -0.90 14.02
N LEU A 88 36.51 0.38 14.38
CA LEU A 88 35.20 1.02 14.51
C LEU A 88 34.43 0.99 13.18
N PHE A 89 35.07 1.35 12.06
CA PHE A 89 34.45 1.26 10.74
C PHE A 89 34.13 -0.18 10.32
N PHE A 90 34.94 -1.16 10.72
CA PHE A 90 34.64 -2.57 10.51
C PHE A 90 33.38 -3.00 11.28
N LEU A 91 33.28 -2.66 12.57
CA LEU A 91 32.11 -2.96 13.38
C LEU A 91 30.85 -2.24 12.86
N ALA A 92 30.99 -0.98 12.44
CA ALA A 92 29.89 -0.21 11.88
C ALA A 92 29.38 -0.78 10.55
N THR A 93 30.27 -1.16 9.63
CA THR A 93 29.87 -1.79 8.36
C THR A 93 29.23 -3.16 8.58
N LEU A 94 29.72 -3.93 9.56
CA LEU A 94 29.11 -5.21 9.94
C LEU A 94 27.72 -5.02 10.57
N GLY A 95 27.57 -4.07 11.49
CA GLY A 95 26.26 -3.74 12.09
C GLY A 95 25.26 -3.28 11.04
N SER A 96 25.69 -2.47 10.07
CA SER A 96 24.84 -2.02 8.96
C SER A 96 24.41 -3.17 8.04
N ALA A 97 25.32 -4.14 7.78
CA ALA A 97 25.01 -5.34 7.02
C ALA A 97 23.95 -6.21 7.74
N ILE A 98 24.09 -6.38 9.06
CA ILE A 98 23.13 -7.13 9.89
C ILE A 98 21.76 -6.43 9.90
N TYR A 99 21.75 -5.11 10.09
CA TYR A 99 20.53 -4.31 10.04
C TYR A 99 19.81 -4.45 8.69
N ALA A 100 20.53 -4.25 7.59
CA ALA A 100 19.96 -4.38 6.25
C ALA A 100 19.41 -5.79 5.99
N LEU A 101 20.14 -6.83 6.39
CA LEU A 101 19.69 -8.22 6.25
C LEU A 101 18.40 -8.48 7.05
N ARG A 102 18.35 -8.02 8.31
CA ARG A 102 17.16 -8.18 9.18
C ARG A 102 15.96 -7.43 8.63
N GLU A 103 16.12 -6.17 8.25
CA GLU A 103 15.02 -5.35 7.74
C GLU A 103 14.44 -5.93 6.46
N CYS A 104 15.28 -6.32 5.50
CA CYS A 104 14.81 -6.81 4.20
C CYS A 104 14.10 -8.16 4.33
N THR A 105 14.59 -9.04 5.20
CA THR A 105 13.95 -10.34 5.47
C THR A 105 12.67 -10.21 6.28
N THR A 106 12.60 -9.25 7.21
CA THR A 106 11.36 -8.90 7.92
C THR A 106 10.30 -8.41 6.94
N VAL A 107 10.66 -7.51 6.02
CA VAL A 107 9.73 -7.03 4.98
C VAL A 107 9.25 -8.18 4.11
N LEU A 108 10.15 -9.05 3.65
CA LEU A 108 9.77 -10.22 2.86
C LEU A 108 8.84 -11.18 3.60
N GLN A 109 9.07 -11.40 4.89
CA GLN A 109 8.20 -12.23 5.72
C GLN A 109 6.81 -11.58 5.87
N THR A 110 6.77 -10.29 6.21
CA THR A 110 5.52 -9.53 6.35
C THR A 110 4.72 -9.48 5.05
N VAL A 111 5.40 -9.36 3.90
CA VAL A 111 4.75 -9.07 2.63
C VAL A 111 4.45 -10.30 1.77
N SER A 112 5.29 -11.34 1.79
CA SER A 112 5.17 -12.47 0.83
C SER A 112 5.43 -13.85 1.41
N TYR A 113 6.34 -13.96 2.38
CA TYR A 113 6.84 -15.25 2.87
C TYR A 113 6.58 -15.42 4.37
N ALA A 114 5.33 -15.23 4.83
CA ALA A 114 4.96 -15.22 6.26
C ALA A 114 5.31 -16.53 6.98
N HIS A 115 5.08 -17.67 6.32
CA HIS A 115 5.37 -18.99 6.86
C HIS A 115 6.86 -19.36 6.74
N SER A 116 7.62 -18.67 5.89
CA SER A 116 9.04 -18.93 5.76
C SER A 116 9.77 -18.37 6.98
N PRO A 117 10.56 -19.18 7.69
CA PRO A 117 11.31 -18.70 8.82
C PRO A 117 12.38 -17.69 8.36
N LEU A 118 12.62 -16.65 9.17
CA LEU A 118 13.54 -15.55 8.84
C LEU A 118 14.93 -16.02 8.39
N TRP A 119 15.44 -17.05 9.04
CA TRP A 119 16.75 -17.63 8.76
C TRP A 119 16.87 -18.16 7.33
N PHE A 120 15.79 -18.76 6.80
CA PHE A 120 15.74 -19.34 5.46
C PHE A 120 15.82 -18.23 4.41
N LEU A 121 15.08 -17.14 4.62
CA LEU A 121 15.17 -15.96 3.77
C LEU A 121 16.58 -15.33 3.85
N MET A 122 17.13 -15.19 5.07
CA MET A 122 18.48 -14.64 5.27
C MET A 122 19.56 -15.43 4.53
N PHE A 123 19.44 -16.76 4.47
CA PHE A 123 20.39 -17.63 3.77
C PHE A 123 20.57 -17.23 2.29
N PHE A 124 19.49 -16.97 1.55
CA PHE A 124 19.60 -16.59 0.13
C PHE A 124 20.28 -15.24 -0.08
N PHE A 125 19.98 -14.25 0.79
CA PHE A 125 20.66 -12.95 0.75
C PHE A 125 22.15 -13.07 1.04
N ILE A 126 22.50 -13.83 2.08
CA ILE A 126 23.91 -14.06 2.44
C ILE A 126 24.62 -14.79 1.30
N LEU A 127 24.03 -15.85 0.75
CA LEU A 127 24.61 -16.62 -0.35
C LEU A 127 24.89 -15.73 -1.56
N ALA A 128 23.91 -14.93 -2.00
CA ALA A 128 24.05 -14.03 -3.13
C ALA A 128 25.08 -12.91 -2.88
N ALA A 129 25.05 -12.30 -1.70
CA ALA A 129 25.96 -11.22 -1.34
C ALA A 129 27.41 -11.71 -1.21
N VAL A 130 27.62 -12.89 -0.60
CA VAL A 130 28.94 -13.52 -0.50
C VAL A 130 29.44 -13.92 -1.88
N PHE A 131 28.63 -14.57 -2.71
CA PHE A 131 29.03 -14.94 -4.06
C PHE A 131 29.53 -13.71 -4.84
N THR A 132 28.78 -12.61 -4.76
CA THR A 132 29.16 -11.33 -5.38
C THR A 132 30.46 -10.77 -4.80
N ALA A 133 30.65 -10.86 -3.48
CA ALA A 133 31.88 -10.40 -2.81
C ALA A 133 33.10 -11.29 -3.13
N VAL A 134 32.94 -12.61 -3.26
CA VAL A 134 34.00 -13.59 -3.57
C VAL A 134 34.53 -13.43 -4.99
N CYS A 135 33.67 -13.05 -5.94
CA CYS A 135 34.04 -12.66 -7.30
C CYS A 135 34.93 -11.40 -7.35
N GLY A 136 35.06 -10.69 -6.22
CA GLY A 136 35.98 -9.58 -6.01
C GLY A 136 35.36 -8.21 -6.24
N ALA A 137 36.10 -7.15 -5.88
CA ALA A 137 35.63 -5.76 -5.89
C ALA A 137 34.99 -5.32 -7.23
N ARG A 138 35.58 -5.76 -8.35
CA ARG A 138 35.07 -5.40 -9.69
C ARG A 138 33.68 -5.96 -9.96
N ALA A 139 33.36 -7.15 -9.44
CA ALA A 139 32.04 -7.74 -9.60
C ALA A 139 30.99 -6.89 -8.85
N VAL A 140 31.28 -6.54 -7.59
CA VAL A 140 30.40 -5.67 -6.77
C VAL A 140 30.10 -4.35 -7.49
N TYR A 141 31.12 -3.66 -8.01
CA TYR A 141 30.93 -2.35 -8.67
C TYR A 141 30.16 -2.45 -9.99
N ARG A 142 30.43 -3.49 -10.79
CA ARG A 142 29.72 -3.73 -12.05
C ARG A 142 28.26 -4.12 -11.84
N MET A 143 27.97 -4.93 -10.83
CA MET A 143 26.58 -5.30 -10.49
C MET A 143 25.75 -4.06 -10.12
N HIS A 144 26.32 -3.12 -9.36
CA HIS A 144 25.65 -1.84 -9.08
C HIS A 144 25.39 -1.05 -10.37
N SER A 145 26.37 -0.98 -11.27
CA SER A 145 26.24 -0.23 -12.53
C SER A 145 25.20 -0.80 -13.50
N LEU A 146 24.94 -2.11 -13.43
CA LEU A 146 23.98 -2.81 -14.28
C LEU A 146 22.55 -2.67 -13.74
N LEU A 147 22.38 -2.90 -12.44
CA LEU A 147 21.05 -3.09 -11.84
C LEU A 147 20.42 -1.80 -11.29
N ILE A 148 21.20 -0.74 -11.05
CA ILE A 148 20.62 0.44 -10.39
C ILE A 148 19.66 1.23 -11.29
N LEU A 149 19.92 1.24 -12.61
CA LEU A 149 19.06 1.92 -13.56
C LEU A 149 17.67 1.27 -13.63
N PRO A 150 17.52 -0.06 -13.83
CA PRO A 150 16.21 -0.69 -13.80
C PRO A 150 15.55 -0.57 -12.42
N ILE A 151 16.31 -0.67 -11.32
CA ILE A 151 15.79 -0.41 -9.97
C ILE A 151 15.18 0.99 -9.88
N GLY A 152 15.90 2.04 -10.30
CA GLY A 152 15.42 3.42 -10.27
C GLY A 152 14.18 3.64 -11.13
N ILE A 153 14.13 3.05 -12.33
CA ILE A 153 12.98 3.16 -13.25
C ILE A 153 11.73 2.52 -12.65
N VAL A 154 11.83 1.28 -12.17
CA VAL A 154 10.69 0.57 -11.55
C VAL A 154 10.21 1.32 -10.31
N THR A 155 11.14 1.88 -9.52
CA THR A 155 10.80 2.67 -8.34
C THR A 155 10.01 3.92 -8.69
N LEU A 156 10.45 4.67 -9.70
CA LEU A 156 9.74 5.86 -10.18
C LEU A 156 8.39 5.49 -10.80
N ALA A 157 8.30 4.35 -11.50
CA ALA A 157 7.04 3.86 -12.05
C ALA A 157 6.03 3.51 -10.96
N ILE A 158 6.44 2.85 -9.88
CA ILE A 158 5.57 2.56 -8.73
C ILE A 158 5.02 3.86 -8.13
N ALA A 159 5.89 4.86 -7.91
CA ALA A 159 5.47 6.15 -7.39
C ALA A 159 4.51 6.89 -8.34
N ALA A 160 4.83 6.94 -9.64
CA ALA A 160 4.01 7.63 -10.64
C ALA A 160 2.64 6.97 -10.84
N LEU A 161 2.57 5.63 -10.85
CA LEU A 161 1.31 4.91 -10.97
C LEU A 161 0.48 5.00 -9.68
N GLY A 162 1.14 5.07 -8.52
CA GLY A 162 0.49 5.35 -7.24
C GLY A 162 -0.23 6.70 -7.22
N LEU A 163 0.27 7.71 -7.93
CA LEU A 163 -0.36 9.04 -8.01
C LEU A 163 -1.79 9.02 -8.59
N LYS A 164 -2.16 8.00 -9.37
CA LYS A 164 -3.52 7.84 -9.87
C LYS A 164 -4.55 7.69 -8.74
N TYR A 165 -4.13 7.10 -7.62
CA TYR A 165 -4.96 6.83 -6.44
C TYR A 165 -4.62 7.74 -5.25
N ALA A 166 -3.76 8.72 -5.46
CA ALA A 166 -3.31 9.66 -4.44
C ALA A 166 -4.34 10.78 -4.25
N ASP A 167 -4.65 11.11 -2.99
CA ASP A 167 -5.41 12.29 -2.62
C ASP A 167 -4.45 13.35 -2.05
N PRO A 168 -4.19 14.45 -2.78
CA PRO A 168 -3.33 15.53 -2.30
C PRO A 168 -3.80 16.15 -0.97
N LEU A 169 -5.08 16.00 -0.61
CA LEU A 169 -5.65 16.54 0.61
C LEU A 169 -5.18 15.81 1.88
N TYR A 170 -4.55 14.64 1.76
CA TYR A 170 -3.91 13.97 2.89
C TYR A 170 -2.58 14.62 3.31
N LEU A 171 -1.99 15.48 2.46
CA LEU A 171 -0.80 16.26 2.82
C LEU A 171 -1.10 17.45 3.74
N ALA A 172 -2.38 17.76 3.93
CA ALA A 172 -2.84 18.81 4.83
C ALA A 172 -3.25 18.20 6.18
N PRO A 173 -2.91 18.83 7.31
CA PRO A 173 -2.25 20.14 7.44
C PRO A 173 -0.75 20.13 7.09
N ILE A 174 -0.20 21.25 6.60
CA ILE A 174 1.16 21.30 6.05
C ILE A 174 2.25 21.09 7.13
N LEU A 175 2.00 21.51 8.37
CA LEU A 175 2.91 21.31 9.50
C LEU A 175 2.59 20.06 10.33
N GLY A 176 1.62 19.24 9.92
CA GLY A 176 1.31 17.94 10.52
C GLY A 176 1.16 18.01 12.04
N THR A 177 1.86 17.13 12.76
CA THR A 177 1.87 17.06 14.23
C THR A 177 2.47 18.29 14.93
N GLY A 178 3.02 19.25 14.17
CA GLY A 178 3.50 20.55 14.64
C GLY A 178 4.99 20.77 14.37
N PRO A 179 5.46 22.04 14.39
CA PRO A 179 6.83 22.39 13.98
C PRO A 179 7.95 21.67 14.75
N SER A 180 7.76 21.45 16.06
CA SER A 180 8.77 20.80 16.90
C SER A 180 8.94 19.32 16.55
N GLN A 181 7.85 18.60 16.30
CA GLN A 181 7.88 17.20 15.87
C GLN A 181 8.49 17.11 14.48
N VAL A 182 8.00 17.93 13.54
CA VAL A 182 8.45 17.93 12.15
C VAL A 182 9.94 18.25 12.04
N PHE A 183 10.41 19.36 12.61
CA PHE A 183 11.79 19.82 12.37
C PHE A 183 12.83 19.30 13.37
N ILE A 184 12.46 19.08 14.64
CA ILE A 184 13.42 18.63 15.67
C ILE A 184 13.42 17.11 15.76
N ARG A 185 12.27 16.48 16.06
CA ARG A 185 12.22 15.01 16.12
C ARG A 185 12.43 14.38 14.74
N GLY A 186 11.97 15.03 13.68
CA GLY A 186 12.21 14.63 12.29
C GLY A 186 13.69 14.53 11.92
N LEU A 187 14.63 15.16 12.66
CA LEU A 187 16.08 14.97 12.42
C LEU A 187 16.52 13.52 12.59
N SER A 188 15.82 12.74 13.42
CA SER A 188 16.07 11.31 13.54
C SER A 188 15.91 10.57 12.21
N THR A 189 15.08 11.10 11.29
CA THR A 189 14.86 10.49 9.97
C THR A 189 16.08 10.58 9.05
N LEU A 190 17.09 11.42 9.37
CA LEU A 190 18.39 11.46 8.68
C LEU A 190 19.11 10.10 8.67
N PHE A 191 18.76 9.19 9.59
CA PHE A 191 19.28 7.82 9.59
C PHE A 191 18.94 7.04 8.30
N LEU A 192 17.98 7.51 7.48
CA LEU A 192 17.74 7.01 6.13
C LEU A 192 19.03 7.01 5.29
N TYR A 193 19.88 8.02 5.50
CA TYR A 193 21.09 8.26 4.71
C TYR A 193 22.41 7.95 5.45
N SER A 194 22.34 7.35 6.66
CA SER A 194 23.52 7.12 7.51
C SER A 194 24.66 6.36 6.83
N ASP A 195 24.31 5.50 5.88
CA ASP A 195 25.22 4.51 5.30
C ASP A 195 26.17 5.13 4.27
N ILE A 196 25.93 6.38 3.86
CA ILE A 196 26.80 7.14 2.95
C ILE A 196 28.24 7.22 3.50
N ILE A 197 28.40 7.20 4.83
CA ILE A 197 29.69 7.32 5.51
C ILE A 197 30.66 6.23 5.05
N PHE A 198 30.15 5.05 4.69
CA PHE A 198 30.98 3.93 4.27
C PHE A 198 31.57 4.12 2.85
N ILE A 199 30.96 4.96 2.01
CA ILE A 199 31.44 5.22 0.65
C ILE A 199 32.79 5.93 0.64
N PHE A 200 33.11 6.67 1.71
CA PHE A 200 34.40 7.33 1.86
C PHE A 200 35.58 6.34 1.85
N LEU A 201 35.36 5.07 2.20
CA LEU A 201 36.36 4.00 2.11
C LEU A 201 36.71 3.63 0.66
N LEU A 202 35.86 3.97 -0.31
CA LEU A 202 36.07 3.69 -1.73
C LEU A 202 36.94 4.75 -2.43
N PHE A 203 37.07 5.95 -1.87
CA PHE A 203 37.76 7.07 -2.52
C PHE A 203 39.20 6.77 -2.98
N PRO A 204 40.04 6.04 -2.22
CA PRO A 204 41.38 5.67 -2.68
C PRO A 204 41.39 4.79 -3.95
N HIS A 205 40.27 4.10 -4.23
CA HIS A 205 40.12 3.16 -5.34
C HIS A 205 39.51 3.80 -6.60
N CYS A 206 39.11 5.08 -6.51
CA CYS A 206 38.60 5.86 -7.63
C CYS A 206 39.69 6.15 -8.68
N ARG A 207 39.32 6.14 -9.96
CA ARG A 207 40.20 6.61 -11.04
C ARG A 207 40.50 8.10 -10.84
N PRO A 208 41.72 8.58 -11.20
CA PRO A 208 42.12 9.96 -10.97
C PRO A 208 41.27 10.98 -11.74
N GLU A 209 40.65 10.56 -12.85
CA GLU A 209 39.75 11.37 -13.69
C GLU A 209 38.36 11.59 -13.07
N VAL A 210 38.03 10.90 -11.98
CA VAL A 210 36.73 10.98 -11.31
C VAL A 210 36.74 12.20 -10.39
N ASN A 211 35.89 13.17 -10.70
CA ASN A 211 35.57 14.24 -9.75
C ASN A 211 34.67 13.67 -8.66
N ILE A 212 35.28 13.18 -7.57
CA ILE A 212 34.60 12.47 -6.47
C ILE A 212 33.45 13.30 -5.92
N ARG A 213 33.69 14.59 -5.63
CA ARG A 213 32.67 15.48 -5.06
C ARG A 213 31.46 15.60 -5.98
N LYS A 214 31.67 15.90 -7.27
CA LYS A 214 30.58 16.04 -8.24
C LYS A 214 29.81 14.72 -8.37
N THR A 215 30.51 13.60 -8.53
CA THR A 215 29.89 12.29 -8.73
C THR A 215 29.08 11.82 -7.52
N VAL A 216 29.61 11.97 -6.30
CA VAL A 216 28.89 11.61 -5.08
C VAL A 216 27.67 12.49 -4.89
N MET A 217 27.80 13.81 -5.08
CA MET A 217 26.65 14.72 -4.97
C MET A 217 25.57 14.41 -6.00
N THR A 218 25.91 14.13 -7.27
CA THR A 218 24.90 13.79 -8.28
C THR A 218 24.15 12.49 -7.95
N GLY A 219 24.85 11.45 -7.49
CA GLY A 219 24.21 10.18 -7.10
C GLY A 219 23.33 10.34 -5.86
N ALA A 220 23.80 11.11 -4.87
CA ALA A 220 23.05 11.37 -3.64
C ALA A 220 21.81 12.23 -3.90
N SER A 221 21.92 13.29 -4.70
CA SER A 221 20.78 14.14 -5.08
C SER A 221 19.71 13.37 -5.84
N ALA A 222 20.10 12.49 -6.77
CA ALA A 222 19.15 11.64 -7.47
C ALA A 222 18.42 10.68 -6.52
N ALA A 223 19.12 10.06 -5.57
CA ALA A 223 18.48 9.18 -4.58
C ALA A 223 17.58 9.94 -3.60
N VAL A 224 17.98 11.14 -3.15
CA VAL A 224 17.15 12.01 -2.32
C VAL A 224 15.87 12.38 -3.05
N PHE A 225 15.95 12.76 -4.33
CA PHE A 225 14.78 13.06 -5.14
C PHE A 225 13.81 11.87 -5.20
N VAL A 226 14.30 10.66 -5.47
CA VAL A 226 13.46 9.44 -5.52
C VAL A 226 12.84 9.13 -4.15
N ASN A 227 13.61 9.24 -3.06
CA ASN A 227 13.09 9.01 -1.71
C ASN A 227 12.00 10.01 -1.34
N VAL A 228 12.21 11.31 -1.60
CA VAL A 228 11.20 12.34 -1.34
C VAL A 228 9.95 12.08 -2.17
N PHE A 229 10.11 11.77 -3.46
CA PHE A 229 8.97 11.48 -4.34
C PHE A 229 8.14 10.28 -3.86
N LEU A 230 8.79 9.18 -3.45
CA LEU A 230 8.11 8.00 -2.90
C LEU A 230 7.40 8.30 -1.59
N ILE A 231 8.04 9.01 -0.66
CA ILE A 231 7.44 9.33 0.64
C ILE A 231 6.25 10.26 0.45
N THR A 232 6.34 11.23 -0.46
CA THR A 232 5.20 12.09 -0.82
C THR A 232 4.07 11.26 -1.43
N ALA A 233 4.36 10.38 -2.39
CA ALA A 233 3.34 9.50 -2.98
C ALA A 233 2.67 8.60 -1.92
N ALA A 234 3.45 8.07 -0.97
CA ALA A 234 2.92 7.27 0.14
C ALA A 234 2.03 8.11 1.07
N ALA A 235 2.46 9.32 1.42
CA ALA A 235 1.69 10.24 2.26
C ALA A 235 0.38 10.72 1.61
N MET A 236 0.27 10.67 0.27
CA MET A 236 -0.97 10.98 -0.44
C MET A 236 -1.88 9.75 -0.62
N ALA A 237 -1.40 8.54 -0.40
CA ALA A 237 -2.20 7.34 -0.63
C ALA A 237 -3.05 6.94 0.58
N GLU A 238 -2.63 7.35 1.78
CA GLU A 238 -3.29 7.00 3.03
C GLU A 238 -3.43 8.23 3.94
N PRO A 239 -4.56 8.39 4.65
CA PRO A 239 -4.73 9.41 5.66
C PRO A 239 -3.71 9.24 6.79
N PHE A 240 -3.25 10.36 7.35
CA PHE A 240 -2.19 10.36 8.37
C PHE A 240 -2.64 9.72 9.69
N GLU A 241 -3.96 9.63 9.93
CA GLU A 241 -4.56 8.91 11.05
C GLU A 241 -4.29 7.39 10.99
N MET A 242 -4.00 6.83 9.81
CA MET A 242 -3.50 5.46 9.64
C MET A 242 -1.97 5.35 9.82
N GLY A 243 -1.28 6.45 10.09
CA GLY A 243 0.18 6.55 10.19
C GLY A 243 0.78 5.56 11.18
N GLY A 244 1.28 4.42 10.68
CA GLY A 244 1.90 3.36 11.48
C GLY A 244 1.12 2.06 11.56
N SER A 245 -0.09 2.00 11.02
CA SER A 245 -0.91 0.77 10.92
C SER A 245 -0.31 -0.27 9.96
N PHE A 246 0.42 0.19 8.93
CA PHE A 246 1.06 -0.69 7.94
C PHE A 246 2.56 -0.81 8.14
N GLY A 247 3.05 -2.05 8.25
CA GLY A 247 4.45 -2.47 8.37
C GLY A 247 5.43 -1.84 7.36
N VAL A 248 4.95 -1.54 6.16
CA VAL A 248 5.79 -1.20 5.00
C VAL A 248 5.08 -0.14 4.13
N PRO A 249 5.30 1.18 4.32
CA PRO A 249 4.44 2.23 3.74
C PRO A 249 4.44 2.31 2.22
N VAL A 250 5.53 1.89 1.56
CA VAL A 250 5.63 1.94 0.10
C VAL A 250 4.93 0.73 -0.55
N TYR A 251 4.73 -0.36 0.19
CA TYR A 251 4.14 -1.58 -0.37
C TYR A 251 2.64 -1.44 -0.72
N PRO A 252 1.78 -0.80 0.09
CA PRO A 252 0.39 -0.50 -0.28
C PRO A 252 0.26 0.26 -1.61
N LEU A 253 1.20 1.16 -1.93
CA LEU A 253 1.24 1.82 -3.25
C LEU A 253 1.39 0.81 -4.39
N ALA A 254 2.27 -0.18 -4.21
CA ALA A 254 2.51 -1.22 -5.21
C ALA A 254 1.31 -2.18 -5.36
N LYS A 255 0.53 -2.42 -4.29
CA LYS A 255 -0.71 -3.23 -4.35
C LYS A 255 -1.86 -2.52 -5.07
N THR A 256 -1.84 -1.18 -5.13
CA THR A 256 -2.97 -0.37 -5.58
C THR A 256 -2.77 0.19 -6.98
N ALA A 257 -1.52 0.31 -7.42
CA ALA A 257 -1.19 0.70 -8.78
C ALA A 257 -1.45 -0.46 -9.77
N TYR A 258 -2.50 -0.32 -10.58
CA TYR A 258 -2.82 -1.23 -11.69
C TYR A 258 -2.71 -0.48 -13.03
N PHE A 259 -2.00 -1.06 -14.01
CA PHE A 259 -1.97 -0.54 -15.38
C PHE A 259 -2.58 -1.55 -16.34
N GLY A 260 -3.90 -1.45 -16.49
CA GLY A 260 -4.70 -2.35 -17.33
C GLY A 260 -4.48 -3.83 -16.99
N SER A 261 -4.66 -4.72 -17.97
CA SER A 261 -4.38 -6.15 -17.85
C SER A 261 -2.89 -6.50 -17.99
N PHE A 262 -2.06 -5.59 -18.51
CA PHE A 262 -0.65 -5.88 -18.84
C PHE A 262 0.28 -5.83 -17.60
N TRP A 263 0.01 -4.96 -16.63
CA TRP A 263 0.73 -4.94 -15.33
C TRP A 263 -0.26 -5.01 -14.17
N SER A 264 -0.69 -6.24 -13.85
CA SER A 264 -1.61 -6.54 -12.75
C SER A 264 -0.92 -6.86 -11.42
N ARG A 265 0.43 -6.92 -11.39
CA ARG A 265 1.23 -7.36 -10.23
C ARG A 265 2.44 -6.45 -9.96
N LEU A 266 2.19 -5.16 -9.68
CA LEU A 266 3.26 -4.23 -9.28
C LEU A 266 3.84 -4.53 -7.89
N ASP A 267 3.11 -5.26 -7.05
CA ASP A 267 3.60 -5.89 -5.82
C ASP A 267 4.86 -6.74 -6.06
N ALA A 268 4.88 -7.55 -7.12
CA ALA A 268 6.04 -8.37 -7.48
C ALA A 268 7.23 -7.51 -7.96
N ALA A 269 6.95 -6.41 -8.66
CA ALA A 269 7.99 -5.47 -9.11
C ALA A 269 8.66 -4.77 -7.92
N TYR A 270 7.88 -4.36 -6.91
CA TYR A 270 8.40 -3.82 -5.65
C TYR A 270 9.34 -4.80 -4.95
N LEU A 271 8.91 -6.06 -4.79
CA LEU A 271 9.71 -7.10 -4.15
C LEU A 271 11.01 -7.39 -4.90
N THR A 272 10.95 -7.39 -6.23
CA THR A 272 12.13 -7.57 -7.08
C THR A 272 13.15 -6.46 -6.84
N VAL A 273 12.69 -5.21 -6.80
CA VAL A 273 13.56 -4.06 -6.51
C VAL A 273 14.13 -4.13 -5.11
N LEU A 274 13.32 -4.45 -4.09
CA LEU A 274 13.77 -4.64 -2.72
C LEU A 274 14.88 -5.70 -2.64
N ILE A 275 14.66 -6.89 -3.21
CA ILE A 275 15.62 -8.00 -3.17
C ILE A 275 16.94 -7.58 -3.85
N LEU A 276 16.86 -7.05 -5.07
CA LEU A 276 18.05 -6.68 -5.84
C LEU A 276 18.84 -5.54 -5.17
N SER A 277 18.16 -4.47 -4.74
CA SER A 277 18.80 -3.33 -4.07
C SER A 277 19.50 -3.76 -2.77
N SER A 278 18.88 -4.66 -2.02
CA SER A 278 19.39 -5.17 -0.74
C SER A 278 20.56 -6.14 -0.91
N ILE A 279 20.54 -7.03 -1.91
CA ILE A 279 21.68 -7.90 -2.24
C ILE A 279 22.89 -7.05 -2.65
N LEU A 280 22.67 -6.02 -3.48
CA LEU A 280 23.74 -5.11 -3.89
C LEU A 280 24.35 -4.38 -2.69
N TYR A 281 23.50 -3.86 -1.79
CA TYR A 281 23.94 -3.17 -0.59
C TYR A 281 24.68 -4.10 0.38
N LEU A 282 24.19 -5.33 0.58
CA LEU A 282 24.85 -6.33 1.43
C LEU A 282 26.21 -6.74 0.86
N ALA A 283 26.31 -6.95 -0.46
CA ALA A 283 27.57 -7.25 -1.12
C ALA A 283 28.59 -6.10 -0.96
N LEU A 284 28.11 -4.84 -1.04
CA LEU A 284 28.95 -3.66 -0.82
C LEU A 284 29.46 -3.59 0.61
N THR A 285 28.59 -3.70 1.62
CA THR A 285 28.97 -3.61 3.04
C THR A 285 29.94 -4.72 3.45
N LEU A 286 29.73 -5.95 2.99
CA LEU A 286 30.68 -7.06 3.18
C LEU A 286 32.04 -6.77 2.52
N HIS A 287 32.04 -6.20 1.32
CA HIS A 287 33.28 -5.80 0.65
C HIS A 287 34.03 -4.71 1.43
N LEU A 288 33.33 -3.70 1.94
CA LEU A 288 33.90 -2.62 2.74
C LEU A 288 34.45 -3.13 4.08
N ALA A 289 33.74 -4.04 4.74
CA ALA A 289 34.21 -4.72 5.95
C ALA A 289 35.52 -5.50 5.67
N ALA A 290 35.59 -6.21 4.55
CA ALA A 290 36.81 -6.91 4.14
C ALA A 290 37.99 -5.96 3.87
N LEU A 291 37.74 -4.77 3.30
CA LEU A 291 38.77 -3.73 3.12
C LEU A 291 39.31 -3.23 4.47
N CYS A 292 38.44 -2.95 5.44
CA CYS A 292 38.87 -2.54 6.78
C CYS A 292 39.69 -3.62 7.48
N ALA A 293 39.23 -4.88 7.43
CA ALA A 293 39.94 -6.01 8.04
C ALA A 293 41.32 -6.26 7.41
N HIS A 294 41.44 -6.11 6.09
CA HIS A 294 42.73 -6.20 5.40
C HIS A 294 43.71 -5.09 5.85
N GLY A 295 43.20 -3.87 6.06
CA GLY A 295 43.96 -2.74 6.57
C GLY A 295 44.55 -2.97 7.96
N ILE A 296 43.85 -3.72 8.83
CA ILE A 296 44.33 -4.05 10.19
C ILE A 296 45.48 -5.09 10.14
N ARG A 297 45.46 -6.02 9.17
CA ARG A 297 46.37 -7.19 9.13
C ARG A 297 47.68 -6.99 8.37
N LEU A 298 47.74 -6.00 7.46
CA LEU A 298 48.95 -5.67 6.68
C LEU A 298 50.18 -5.34 7.54
N HIS A 299 49.98 -5.04 8.84
CA HIS A 299 51.07 -4.78 9.77
C HIS A 299 51.64 -6.03 10.48
N LYS A 300 50.97 -7.19 10.44
CA LYS A 300 51.38 -8.38 11.23
C LYS A 300 51.95 -9.57 10.46
N LYS A 301 51.85 -9.70 9.12
CA LYS A 301 52.60 -10.74 8.35
C LYS A 301 52.50 -10.55 6.83
N LYS A 302 53.66 -10.52 6.15
CA LYS A 302 53.85 -10.10 4.74
C LYS A 302 53.67 -11.20 3.66
N LYS A 303 53.24 -12.44 3.97
CA LYS A 303 53.39 -13.57 3.02
C LYS A 303 52.17 -14.45 2.68
N ARG A 304 50.94 -14.17 3.14
CA ARG A 304 49.76 -14.97 2.73
C ARG A 304 48.52 -14.10 2.52
N ALA A 305 48.54 -13.25 1.49
CA ALA A 305 47.60 -12.14 1.33
C ALA A 305 46.49 -12.35 0.28
N ARG A 306 46.50 -13.43 -0.52
CA ARG A 306 45.57 -13.59 -1.65
C ARG A 306 44.29 -14.39 -1.32
N THR A 307 44.31 -15.19 -0.26
CA THR A 307 43.17 -16.05 0.18
C THR A 307 42.40 -15.48 1.37
N PHE A 308 42.90 -14.44 2.02
CA PHE A 308 42.38 -13.96 3.30
C PHE A 308 41.00 -13.26 3.28
N PRO A 309 40.65 -12.40 2.29
CA PRO A 309 39.28 -11.86 2.23
C PRO A 309 38.26 -12.98 1.98
N LYS A 310 38.64 -14.04 1.27
CA LYS A 310 37.79 -15.22 1.05
C LYS A 310 37.57 -16.02 2.34
N THR A 311 38.62 -16.29 3.11
CA THR A 311 38.50 -17.00 4.40
C THR A 311 37.79 -16.19 5.49
N LEU A 312 37.90 -14.87 5.48
CA LEU A 312 37.17 -14.00 6.42
C LEU A 312 35.68 -13.91 6.07
N CYS A 313 35.33 -13.85 4.79
CA CYS A 313 33.93 -13.98 4.36
C CYS A 313 33.37 -15.35 4.76
N ILE A 314 34.12 -16.44 4.63
CA ILE A 314 33.71 -17.78 5.07
C ILE A 314 33.55 -17.87 6.60
N PHE A 315 34.39 -17.16 7.37
CA PHE A 315 34.24 -17.08 8.83
C PHE A 315 33.02 -16.23 9.24
N LEU A 316 32.72 -15.15 8.51
CA LEU A 316 31.50 -14.36 8.70
C LEU A 316 30.23 -15.14 8.30
N ILE A 317 30.32 -16.00 7.29
CA ILE A 317 29.28 -16.99 6.94
C ILE A 317 29.04 -17.93 8.13
N PHE A 318 30.09 -18.48 8.73
CA PHE A 318 29.98 -19.38 9.88
C PHE A 318 29.36 -18.69 11.11
N PHE A 319 29.76 -17.44 11.40
CA PHE A 319 29.18 -16.66 12.51
C PHE A 319 27.71 -16.28 12.25
N MET A 320 27.33 -15.98 11.00
CA MET A 320 25.94 -15.79 10.62
C MET A 320 25.15 -17.08 10.79
N ILE A 321 25.63 -18.22 10.29
CA ILE A 321 24.99 -19.56 10.33
C ILE A 321 24.71 -20.03 11.76
N PHE A 322 25.55 -19.71 12.74
CA PHE A 322 25.32 -20.11 14.14
C PHE A 322 24.12 -19.41 14.82
N SER A 323 23.53 -18.40 14.16
CA SER A 323 22.27 -17.78 14.61
C SER A 323 21.02 -18.41 13.97
N LEU A 324 21.18 -19.47 13.16
CA LEU A 324 20.11 -20.14 12.42
C LEU A 324 19.82 -21.51 13.04
N SER A 325 19.01 -21.57 14.09
CA SER A 325 18.37 -22.83 14.54
C SER A 325 16.85 -22.73 14.41
N GLY A 326 16.25 -23.60 13.60
CA GLY A 326 14.81 -23.92 13.62
C GLY A 326 14.19 -24.31 12.27
N CYS A 327 13.88 -25.58 12.06
CA CYS A 327 13.03 -26.14 10.97
C CYS A 327 11.60 -25.53 10.97
N TYR A 328 10.67 -25.72 10.02
CA TYR A 328 10.57 -26.29 8.65
C TYR A 328 9.07 -26.19 8.34
N ASP A 329 8.65 -25.56 7.25
CA ASP A 329 7.41 -25.96 6.57
C ASP A 329 7.30 -25.32 5.19
N GLY A 330 6.90 -26.11 4.20
CA GLY A 330 6.69 -25.68 2.81
C GLY A 330 5.31 -26.11 2.35
N ARG A 331 4.57 -25.19 1.71
CA ARG A 331 3.19 -25.41 1.27
C ARG A 331 3.10 -25.59 -0.25
N GLU A 332 2.26 -26.51 -0.68
CA GLU A 332 1.92 -26.76 -2.10
C GLU A 332 0.64 -26.02 -2.50
N VAL A 333 0.58 -25.51 -3.74
CA VAL A 333 -0.51 -24.66 -4.26
C VAL A 333 -1.87 -25.40 -4.31
N GLU A 334 -1.86 -26.73 -4.44
CA GLU A 334 -3.08 -27.55 -4.59
C GLU A 334 -3.80 -27.84 -3.26
N ALA A 335 -3.17 -27.49 -2.14
CA ALA A 335 -3.67 -27.73 -0.78
C ALA A 335 -4.63 -26.63 -0.27
N GLY A 336 -4.91 -25.60 -1.06
CA GLY A 336 -5.76 -24.46 -0.69
C GLY A 336 -7.26 -24.67 -0.94
N ALA A 337 -8.09 -24.16 -0.03
CA ALA A 337 -9.54 -23.96 -0.21
C ALA A 337 -9.82 -22.46 -0.40
N TYR A 338 -10.18 -22.07 -1.61
CA TYR A 338 -10.34 -20.65 -1.96
C TYR A 338 -11.64 -20.06 -1.44
N LEU A 339 -11.53 -18.99 -0.66
CA LEU A 339 -12.67 -18.20 -0.20
C LEU A 339 -13.03 -17.14 -1.26
N ILE A 340 -14.30 -17.09 -1.63
CA ILE A 340 -14.84 -16.12 -2.61
C ILE A 340 -15.49 -14.93 -1.90
N ALA A 341 -16.22 -15.18 -0.80
CA ALA A 341 -16.90 -14.14 -0.03
C ALA A 341 -16.81 -14.42 1.47
N LEU A 342 -16.91 -13.34 2.25
CA LEU A 342 -16.91 -13.37 3.71
C LEU A 342 -18.10 -12.57 4.22
N GLY A 343 -18.98 -13.20 4.98
CA GLY A 343 -20.09 -12.55 5.67
C GLY A 343 -19.75 -12.37 7.14
N ILE A 344 -20.06 -11.21 7.70
CA ILE A 344 -19.82 -10.93 9.12
C ILE A 344 -21.11 -10.35 9.71
N ASP A 345 -21.78 -11.19 10.48
CA ASP A 345 -22.96 -10.83 11.27
C ASP A 345 -22.56 -10.57 12.73
N LYS A 346 -23.44 -9.89 13.46
CA LYS A 346 -23.35 -9.83 14.92
C LYS A 346 -23.58 -11.23 15.49
N GLY A 347 -22.67 -11.71 16.35
CA GLY A 347 -22.82 -13.02 16.98
C GLY A 347 -23.86 -13.05 18.09
N GLU A 348 -24.41 -14.22 18.36
CA GLU A 348 -25.34 -14.44 19.48
C GLU A 348 -24.58 -14.74 20.78
N ALA A 349 -23.55 -15.59 20.71
CA ALA A 349 -22.73 -15.98 21.84
C ALA A 349 -21.36 -15.29 21.89
N SER A 350 -20.81 -14.95 20.72
CA SER A 350 -19.52 -14.28 20.55
C SER A 350 -19.71 -12.91 19.88
N ALA A 351 -18.67 -12.09 19.79
CA ALA A 351 -18.75 -10.78 19.17
C ALA A 351 -19.17 -10.85 17.68
N TYR A 352 -18.66 -11.85 16.95
CA TYR A 352 -18.92 -11.98 15.51
C TYR A 352 -19.39 -13.38 15.12
N ARG A 353 -20.21 -13.42 14.07
CA ARG A 353 -20.60 -14.63 13.35
C ARG A 353 -20.09 -14.54 11.91
N TYR A 354 -19.10 -15.37 11.59
CA TYR A 354 -18.44 -15.40 10.29
C TYR A 354 -19.07 -16.44 9.38
N THR A 355 -19.50 -16.02 8.19
CA THR A 355 -19.91 -16.89 7.09
C THR A 355 -18.81 -16.94 6.04
N PHE A 356 -18.05 -18.04 6.00
CA PHE A 356 -17.01 -18.27 5.02
C PHE A 356 -17.59 -18.96 3.78
N GLN A 357 -17.60 -18.26 2.64
CA GLN A 357 -18.07 -18.82 1.37
C GLN A 357 -16.89 -19.33 0.54
N LEU A 358 -16.81 -20.65 0.40
CA LEU A 358 -15.75 -21.35 -0.33
C LEU A 358 -16.19 -21.69 -1.75
N SER A 359 -15.27 -21.56 -2.71
CA SER A 359 -15.46 -22.10 -4.05
C SER A 359 -15.51 -23.64 -4.03
N ASN A 360 -16.42 -24.24 -4.80
CA ASN A 360 -16.40 -25.69 -5.03
C ASN A 360 -15.98 -26.00 -6.48
N PRO A 361 -14.69 -26.24 -6.74
CA PRO A 361 -14.19 -26.46 -8.10
C PRO A 361 -14.70 -27.76 -8.74
N LEU A 362 -15.03 -28.79 -7.96
CA LEU A 362 -15.49 -30.09 -8.48
C LEU A 362 -16.85 -30.00 -9.19
N ASN A 363 -17.69 -29.05 -8.78
CA ASN A 363 -19.00 -28.83 -9.39
C ASN A 363 -18.99 -27.78 -10.51
N MET A 364 -17.87 -27.08 -10.72
CA MET A 364 -17.75 -26.02 -11.73
C MET A 364 -17.48 -26.59 -13.13
N GLY A 365 -16.92 -27.80 -13.22
CA GLY A 365 -16.70 -28.54 -14.47
C GLY A 365 -17.82 -29.51 -14.84
N ALA A 366 -18.80 -29.76 -13.96
CA ALA A 366 -19.89 -30.72 -14.21
C ALA A 366 -21.06 -30.14 -15.02
N ILE A 367 -21.02 -28.86 -15.37
CA ILE A 367 -22.08 -28.18 -16.16
C ILE A 367 -21.79 -28.27 -17.67
N THR A 368 -20.62 -28.78 -18.10
CA THR A 368 -20.30 -28.96 -19.52
C THR A 368 -20.89 -30.21 -20.17
N ASP A 369 -21.61 -31.07 -19.44
CA ASP A 369 -22.11 -32.34 -19.98
C ASP A 369 -23.64 -32.38 -20.19
N THR A 370 -24.24 -31.25 -20.57
CA THR A 370 -25.61 -31.25 -21.13
C THR A 370 -25.72 -30.38 -22.37
N SER A 371 -24.96 -30.71 -23.42
CA SER A 371 -25.41 -30.52 -24.82
C SER A 371 -24.51 -31.31 -25.79
N GLY A 372 -24.87 -32.57 -26.07
CA GLY A 372 -24.39 -33.26 -27.27
C GLY A 372 -24.22 -34.78 -27.20
N MET A 373 -25.31 -35.51 -27.49
CA MET A 373 -25.40 -36.82 -28.18
C MET A 373 -24.53 -38.02 -27.76
N GLY A 374 -25.21 -39.05 -27.26
CA GLY A 374 -25.01 -40.44 -27.71
C GLY A 374 -24.74 -41.48 -26.63
N GLY A 375 -25.75 -42.28 -26.29
CA GLY A 375 -25.57 -43.52 -25.52
C GLY A 375 -26.83 -43.97 -24.82
N GLU A 376 -27.64 -44.78 -25.51
CA GLU A 376 -28.71 -45.58 -24.91
C GLU A 376 -28.17 -46.42 -23.75
N ASN A 377 -28.91 -46.44 -22.64
CA ASN A 377 -29.36 -47.71 -22.07
C ASN A 377 -30.63 -47.49 -21.23
N GLU A 378 -31.63 -48.27 -21.61
CA GLU A 378 -32.92 -48.47 -20.96
C GLU A 378 -32.76 -49.07 -19.56
N GLY A 379 -33.73 -48.80 -18.67
CA GLY A 379 -33.85 -49.54 -17.41
C GLY A 379 -34.63 -48.83 -16.29
N GLU A 380 -35.95 -48.80 -16.45
CA GLU A 380 -36.99 -48.97 -15.43
C GLU A 380 -37.21 -47.96 -14.28
N ASP A 381 -38.46 -47.47 -14.30
CA ASP A 381 -39.40 -47.21 -13.22
C ASP A 381 -39.33 -45.93 -12.37
N GLN A 382 -40.17 -44.99 -12.81
CA GLN A 382 -40.81 -43.97 -12.00
C GLN A 382 -41.69 -44.60 -10.91
N GLU A 383 -41.45 -44.25 -9.65
CA GLU A 383 -42.55 -44.03 -8.71
C GLU A 383 -42.55 -42.57 -8.24
N ASN A 384 -43.60 -41.87 -8.67
CA ASN A 384 -43.97 -40.54 -8.22
C ASN A 384 -44.21 -40.55 -6.71
N THR A 385 -43.43 -39.77 -5.95
CA THR A 385 -43.94 -39.19 -4.71
C THR A 385 -43.63 -37.70 -4.68
N SER A 386 -44.69 -36.92 -4.58
CA SER A 386 -44.71 -35.48 -4.37
C SER A 386 -43.71 -35.04 -3.29
N SER A 387 -42.65 -34.34 -3.70
CA SER A 387 -41.74 -33.69 -2.76
C SER A 387 -41.67 -32.21 -3.06
N LYS A 388 -42.32 -31.46 -2.17
CA LYS A 388 -42.06 -30.07 -1.75
C LYS A 388 -40.86 -29.43 -2.46
N GLU A 389 -41.09 -28.27 -3.08
CA GLU A 389 -40.06 -27.34 -3.53
C GLU A 389 -39.01 -27.19 -2.41
N THR A 390 -37.92 -27.93 -2.56
CA THR A 390 -36.75 -27.82 -1.69
C THR A 390 -35.93 -26.71 -2.34
N PRO A 391 -35.54 -25.66 -1.62
CA PRO A 391 -34.84 -24.54 -2.25
C PRO A 391 -33.59 -25.07 -2.94
N GLU A 392 -33.52 -24.91 -4.27
CA GLU A 392 -32.36 -25.33 -5.06
C GLU A 392 -31.11 -24.68 -4.48
N ILE A 393 -30.21 -25.50 -3.92
CA ILE A 393 -28.99 -25.04 -3.25
C ILE A 393 -27.96 -24.69 -4.33
N ASN A 394 -27.33 -23.51 -4.24
CA ASN A 394 -26.26 -23.11 -5.15
C ASN A 394 -25.08 -24.10 -5.03
N LYS A 395 -24.86 -24.94 -6.06
CA LYS A 395 -23.85 -26.01 -6.05
C LYS A 395 -22.42 -25.52 -6.25
N THR A 396 -22.23 -24.25 -6.62
CA THR A 396 -20.91 -23.67 -6.96
C THR A 396 -20.11 -23.19 -5.76
N VAL A 397 -20.78 -23.05 -4.61
CA VAL A 397 -20.20 -22.55 -3.37
C VAL A 397 -20.65 -23.39 -2.18
N ASN A 398 -19.84 -23.40 -1.13
CA ASN A 398 -20.21 -23.96 0.17
C ASN A 398 -20.00 -22.89 1.24
N ASN A 399 -20.93 -22.77 2.18
CA ASN A 399 -20.86 -21.79 3.25
C ASN A 399 -20.62 -22.50 4.59
N ILE A 400 -19.60 -22.08 5.32
CA ILE A 400 -19.29 -22.56 6.67
C ILE A 400 -19.46 -21.40 7.63
N ILE A 401 -20.25 -21.60 8.69
CA ILE A 401 -20.57 -20.56 9.68
C ILE A 401 -19.83 -20.87 10.98
N ILE A 402 -19.17 -19.87 11.55
CA ILE A 402 -18.38 -19.97 12.77
C ILE A 402 -18.59 -18.71 13.61
N GLU A 403 -18.88 -18.86 14.90
CA GLU A 403 -18.95 -17.74 15.85
C GLU A 403 -17.67 -17.66 16.68
N ASP A 404 -17.05 -16.49 16.72
CA ASP A 404 -15.84 -16.21 17.49
C ASP A 404 -15.70 -14.71 17.75
N ASP A 405 -14.91 -14.34 18.76
CA ASP A 405 -14.61 -12.95 19.10
C ASP A 405 -13.54 -12.34 18.19
N ASP A 406 -12.69 -13.19 17.58
CA ASP A 406 -11.57 -12.77 16.75
C ASP A 406 -11.51 -13.50 15.40
N PHE A 407 -11.21 -12.75 14.35
CA PHE A 407 -11.13 -13.26 12.98
C PHE A 407 -10.10 -14.39 12.81
N TYR A 408 -8.93 -14.29 13.46
CA TYR A 408 -7.89 -15.32 13.35
C TYR A 408 -8.25 -16.60 14.11
N LEU A 409 -9.00 -16.48 15.21
CA LEU A 409 -9.53 -17.63 15.93
C LEU A 409 -10.62 -18.34 15.09
N ALA A 410 -11.54 -17.58 14.51
CA ALA A 410 -12.53 -18.12 13.56
C ALA A 410 -11.86 -18.82 12.37
N LEU A 411 -10.77 -18.25 11.82
CA LEU A 411 -10.00 -18.87 10.74
C LEU A 411 -9.30 -20.16 11.18
N ASN A 412 -8.84 -20.25 12.44
CA ASN A 412 -8.27 -21.49 12.97
C ASN A 412 -9.35 -22.57 13.20
N GLN A 413 -10.55 -22.18 13.64
CA GLN A 413 -11.68 -23.10 13.70
C GLN A 413 -12.06 -23.59 12.29
N LEU A 414 -12.06 -22.69 11.30
CA LEU A 414 -12.34 -23.04 9.89
C LEU A 414 -11.37 -24.11 9.38
N LYS A 415 -10.08 -24.01 9.72
CA LYS A 415 -9.08 -25.04 9.37
C LYS A 415 -9.41 -26.41 9.94
N SER A 416 -10.13 -26.50 11.06
CA SER A 416 -10.56 -27.80 11.60
C SER A 416 -11.74 -28.40 10.84
N HIS A 417 -12.56 -27.56 10.20
CA HIS A 417 -13.69 -27.99 9.35
C HIS A 417 -13.23 -28.35 7.93
N LEU A 418 -12.09 -27.82 7.48
CA LEU A 418 -11.57 -28.03 6.13
C LEU A 418 -10.44 -29.06 6.14
N SER A 419 -10.43 -29.94 5.16
CA SER A 419 -9.27 -30.82 4.88
C SER A 419 -8.11 -30.08 4.18
N LYS A 420 -8.30 -28.79 3.89
CA LYS A 420 -7.42 -27.91 3.10
C LYS A 420 -7.22 -26.59 3.85
N GLU A 421 -6.10 -25.92 3.62
CA GLU A 421 -5.89 -24.60 4.22
C GLU A 421 -6.75 -23.53 3.53
N PRO A 422 -7.45 -22.65 4.28
CA PRO A 422 -8.24 -21.58 3.69
C PRO A 422 -7.33 -20.53 3.04
N GLU A 423 -7.64 -20.12 1.81
CA GLU A 423 -6.93 -19.07 1.08
C GLU A 423 -7.85 -17.88 0.79
N LEU A 424 -7.46 -16.69 1.29
CA LEU A 424 -8.27 -15.46 1.21
C LEU A 424 -7.91 -14.58 -0.01
N SER A 425 -6.93 -15.00 -0.81
CA SER A 425 -6.36 -14.22 -1.93
C SER A 425 -7.34 -13.93 -3.09
N HIS A 426 -8.45 -14.67 -3.12
CA HIS A 426 -9.51 -14.61 -4.12
C HIS A 426 -10.81 -13.94 -3.64
N LEU A 427 -10.81 -13.39 -2.43
CA LEU A 427 -11.98 -12.75 -1.83
C LEU A 427 -12.47 -11.56 -2.70
N LYS A 428 -13.70 -11.67 -3.19
CA LYS A 428 -14.35 -10.68 -4.07
C LYS A 428 -15.19 -9.67 -3.31
N VAL A 429 -15.87 -10.13 -2.25
CA VAL A 429 -16.76 -9.29 -1.45
C VAL A 429 -16.69 -9.67 0.03
N ILE A 430 -16.78 -8.66 0.91
CA ILE A 430 -17.03 -8.82 2.34
C ILE A 430 -18.37 -8.13 2.64
N ALA A 431 -19.33 -8.89 3.16
CA ALA A 431 -20.65 -8.40 3.52
C ALA A 431 -20.76 -8.24 5.04
N PHE A 432 -21.29 -7.11 5.50
CA PHE A 432 -21.55 -6.85 6.91
C PHE A 432 -23.05 -6.78 7.18
N SER A 433 -23.49 -7.41 8.27
CA SER A 433 -24.87 -7.22 8.73
C SER A 433 -25.09 -5.78 9.19
N THR A 434 -26.31 -5.30 9.03
CA THR A 434 -26.61 -3.94 9.44
C THR A 434 -26.56 -3.77 10.97
N ALA A 435 -26.99 -4.79 11.71
CA ALA A 435 -26.90 -4.79 13.17
C ALA A 435 -25.45 -4.63 13.67
N LEU A 436 -24.49 -5.29 13.01
CA LEU A 436 -23.07 -5.13 13.34
C LEU A 436 -22.54 -3.74 12.93
N ALA A 437 -23.00 -3.22 11.78
CA ALA A 437 -22.58 -1.93 11.28
C ALA A 437 -22.94 -0.78 12.22
N GLU A 438 -24.06 -0.89 12.95
CA GLU A 438 -24.48 0.07 13.99
C GLU A 438 -23.54 0.09 15.21
N GLU A 439 -22.92 -1.04 15.55
CA GLU A 439 -21.94 -1.13 16.66
C GLU A 439 -20.56 -0.58 16.26
N GLY A 440 -20.17 -0.80 14.99
CA GLY A 440 -18.98 -0.24 14.37
C GLY A 440 -18.13 -1.28 13.64
N LEU A 441 -17.58 -0.88 12.50
CA LEU A 441 -16.79 -1.75 11.62
C LEU A 441 -15.29 -1.45 11.61
N THR A 442 -14.83 -0.42 12.32
CA THR A 442 -13.44 0.05 12.27
C THR A 442 -12.45 -1.03 12.70
N ASP A 443 -12.72 -1.71 13.81
CA ASP A 443 -11.80 -2.71 14.36
C ASP A 443 -11.67 -3.90 13.42
N ILE A 444 -12.81 -4.49 13.01
CA ILE A 444 -12.82 -5.65 12.11
C ILE A 444 -12.22 -5.32 10.73
N THR A 445 -12.55 -4.16 10.15
CA THR A 445 -11.98 -3.76 8.86
C THR A 445 -10.48 -3.47 8.96
N SER A 446 -9.99 -2.96 10.09
CA SER A 446 -8.56 -2.78 10.33
C SER A 446 -7.80 -4.12 10.42
N VAL A 447 -8.44 -5.15 11.00
CA VAL A 447 -7.88 -6.52 11.06
C VAL A 447 -7.83 -7.12 9.66
N LEU A 448 -8.94 -7.06 8.92
CA LEU A 448 -9.03 -7.58 7.55
C LEU A 448 -8.06 -6.88 6.58
N LEU A 449 -7.84 -5.58 6.74
CA LEU A 449 -6.92 -4.82 5.89
C LEU A 449 -5.44 -5.12 6.19
N LYS A 450 -5.13 -5.56 7.41
CA LYS A 450 -3.79 -6.04 7.81
C LYS A 450 -3.54 -7.47 7.37
N GLU A 451 -4.59 -8.26 7.13
CA GLU A 451 -4.46 -9.60 6.58
C GLU A 451 -3.86 -9.53 5.18
N ARG A 452 -2.74 -10.23 5.00
CA ARG A 452 -1.89 -10.12 3.81
C ARG A 452 -2.58 -10.69 2.57
N GLU A 453 -3.34 -11.77 2.77
CA GLU A 453 -4.05 -12.48 1.71
C GLU A 453 -5.27 -11.69 1.22
N ILE A 454 -5.92 -10.91 2.09
CA ILE A 454 -7.05 -10.07 1.68
C ILE A 454 -6.53 -8.91 0.83
N ARG A 455 -7.20 -8.68 -0.30
CA ARG A 455 -6.85 -7.57 -1.19
C ARG A 455 -7.46 -6.28 -0.64
N PRO A 456 -6.70 -5.18 -0.55
CA PRO A 456 -7.26 -3.90 -0.15
C PRO A 456 -8.39 -3.40 -1.08
N SER A 457 -8.44 -3.90 -2.32
CA SER A 457 -9.49 -3.62 -3.31
C SER A 457 -10.68 -4.59 -3.25
N THR A 458 -10.78 -5.45 -2.24
CA THR A 458 -11.97 -6.31 -2.06
C THR A 458 -13.18 -5.42 -1.76
N ASN A 459 -14.31 -5.68 -2.42
CA ASN A 459 -15.51 -4.86 -2.29
C ASN A 459 -16.21 -5.11 -0.95
N LEU A 460 -16.86 -4.08 -0.42
CA LEU A 460 -17.66 -4.14 0.79
C LEU A 460 -19.14 -3.88 0.50
N CYS A 461 -20.03 -4.50 1.25
CA CYS A 461 -21.46 -4.15 1.25
C CYS A 461 -22.12 -4.34 2.62
N LEU A 462 -23.28 -3.71 2.77
CA LEU A 462 -24.21 -3.93 3.86
C LEU A 462 -25.34 -4.86 3.42
N ALA A 463 -25.80 -5.71 4.33
CA ALA A 463 -27.01 -6.50 4.17
C ALA A 463 -27.81 -6.51 5.48
N ASP A 464 -29.09 -6.87 5.43
CA ASP A 464 -29.84 -7.09 6.67
C ASP A 464 -29.22 -8.26 7.47
N SER A 465 -28.88 -9.35 6.78
CA SER A 465 -28.00 -10.41 7.28
C SER A 465 -26.99 -10.80 6.21
N ALA A 466 -25.70 -10.83 6.58
CA ALA A 466 -24.63 -11.21 5.67
C ALA A 466 -24.65 -12.71 5.38
N GLU A 467 -24.94 -13.55 6.37
CA GLU A 467 -25.20 -14.98 6.20
C GLU A 467 -26.32 -15.23 5.18
N ALA A 468 -27.48 -14.57 5.35
CA ALA A 468 -28.62 -14.74 4.46
C ALA A 468 -28.28 -14.32 3.02
N LEU A 469 -27.56 -13.19 2.85
CA LEU A 469 -27.08 -12.75 1.54
C LEU A 469 -26.23 -13.84 0.87
N LEU A 470 -25.20 -14.35 1.56
CA LEU A 470 -24.26 -15.30 0.96
C LEU A 470 -24.85 -16.69 0.73
N THR A 471 -25.82 -17.12 1.55
CA THR A 471 -26.51 -18.42 1.39
C THR A 471 -27.56 -18.41 0.29
N GLN A 472 -28.17 -17.26 0.02
CA GLN A 472 -29.24 -17.12 -0.97
C GLN A 472 -28.75 -16.69 -2.36
N VAL A 473 -27.48 -16.29 -2.51
CA VAL A 473 -26.91 -15.90 -3.81
C VAL A 473 -27.04 -17.03 -4.83
N LYS A 474 -27.76 -16.72 -5.92
CA LYS A 474 -27.94 -17.59 -7.08
C LYS A 474 -27.55 -16.84 -8.35
N PRO A 475 -26.35 -17.06 -8.88
CA PRO A 475 -25.97 -16.49 -10.16
C PRO A 475 -26.88 -17.03 -11.27
N THR A 476 -27.71 -16.17 -11.86
CA THR A 476 -28.63 -16.54 -12.96
C THR A 476 -27.95 -16.52 -14.33
N LEU A 477 -26.95 -15.66 -14.50
CA LEU A 477 -26.26 -15.40 -15.79
C LEU A 477 -24.77 -15.80 -15.78
N GLU A 478 -24.26 -16.33 -14.66
CA GLU A 478 -22.84 -16.63 -14.50
C GLU A 478 -22.64 -18.04 -13.93
N GLN A 479 -21.68 -18.79 -14.46
CA GLN A 479 -21.37 -20.14 -13.97
C GLN A 479 -20.56 -20.13 -12.66
N SER A 480 -19.85 -19.02 -12.39
CA SER A 480 -19.02 -18.87 -11.21
C SER A 480 -19.55 -17.74 -10.33
N THR A 481 -19.81 -18.06 -9.06
CA THR A 481 -20.19 -17.06 -8.04
C THR A 481 -19.10 -15.98 -7.87
N ALA A 482 -17.82 -16.30 -8.10
CA ALA A 482 -16.75 -15.31 -8.07
C ALA A 482 -16.86 -14.28 -9.20
N ARG A 483 -17.24 -14.73 -10.41
CA ARG A 483 -17.47 -13.85 -11.56
C ARG A 483 -18.73 -13.00 -11.39
N TYR A 484 -19.78 -13.59 -10.80
CA TYR A 484 -21.00 -12.89 -10.43
C TYR A 484 -20.71 -11.67 -9.53
N TYR A 485 -20.00 -11.85 -8.41
CA TYR A 485 -19.66 -10.71 -7.54
C TYR A 485 -18.76 -9.69 -8.25
N GLU A 486 -17.83 -10.15 -9.08
CA GLU A 486 -16.98 -9.24 -9.84
C GLU A 486 -17.77 -8.34 -10.77
N LEU A 487 -18.83 -8.84 -11.43
CA LEU A 487 -19.71 -8.05 -12.29
C LEU A 487 -20.69 -7.17 -11.50
N LEU A 488 -21.24 -7.69 -10.39
CA LEU A 488 -22.21 -6.97 -9.55
C LEU A 488 -21.61 -5.69 -8.96
N PHE A 489 -20.33 -5.72 -8.58
CA PHE A 489 -19.63 -4.57 -8.01
C PHE A 489 -18.88 -3.74 -9.06
N GLN A 490 -19.15 -3.90 -10.36
CA GLN A 490 -18.63 -2.98 -11.36
C GLN A 490 -19.35 -1.64 -11.28
N ASN A 491 -18.59 -0.56 -11.13
CA ASN A 491 -19.14 0.80 -10.98
C ASN A 491 -20.02 1.23 -12.18
N GLN A 492 -19.72 0.72 -13.38
CA GLN A 492 -20.50 0.98 -14.60
C GLN A 492 -21.90 0.36 -14.57
N ASN A 493 -22.09 -0.72 -13.79
CA ASN A 493 -23.33 -1.49 -13.75
C ASN A 493 -24.19 -1.15 -12.52
N THR A 494 -23.77 -0.20 -11.69
CA THR A 494 -24.37 0.07 -10.36
C THR A 494 -24.80 1.54 -10.20
N PRO A 495 -25.74 2.06 -11.01
CA PRO A 495 -26.09 3.49 -11.00
C PRO A 495 -26.70 3.98 -9.68
N TYR A 496 -27.29 3.08 -8.88
CA TYR A 496 -28.07 3.41 -7.68
C TYR A 496 -27.40 3.02 -6.36
N ALA A 497 -26.10 2.69 -6.39
CA ALA A 497 -25.32 2.39 -5.19
C ALA A 497 -23.84 2.71 -5.40
N PRO A 498 -23.13 3.23 -4.38
CA PRO A 498 -21.68 3.43 -4.46
C PRO A 498 -20.96 2.07 -4.47
N VAL A 499 -19.82 1.97 -5.15
CA VAL A 499 -18.92 0.81 -5.02
C VAL A 499 -17.79 1.22 -4.09
N THR A 500 -17.66 0.53 -2.97
CA THR A 500 -16.67 0.87 -1.95
C THR A 500 -15.77 -0.33 -1.67
N GLU A 501 -14.46 -0.10 -1.75
CA GLU A 501 -13.43 -1.10 -1.45
C GLU A 501 -13.03 -1.06 0.03
N LEU A 502 -12.48 -2.17 0.55
CA LEU A 502 -11.99 -2.29 1.93
C LEU A 502 -11.03 -1.18 2.32
N ARG A 503 -10.06 -0.86 1.45
CA ARG A 503 -9.11 0.23 1.66
C ARG A 503 -9.78 1.59 1.77
N GLU A 504 -10.73 1.87 0.88
CA GLU A 504 -11.42 3.16 0.87
C GLU A 504 -12.26 3.34 2.13
N PHE A 505 -13.00 2.30 2.52
CA PHE A 505 -13.78 2.30 3.74
C PHE A 505 -12.89 2.51 4.97
N ALA A 506 -11.85 1.69 5.14
CA ALA A 506 -10.96 1.78 6.29
C ALA A 506 -10.24 3.14 6.35
N ALA A 507 -9.85 3.71 5.20
CA ALA A 507 -9.25 5.03 5.14
C ALA A 507 -10.24 6.13 5.56
N CYS A 508 -11.45 6.13 5.03
CA CYS A 508 -12.45 7.15 5.39
C CYS A 508 -12.99 6.95 6.82
N ALA A 509 -13.03 5.71 7.33
CA ALA A 509 -13.53 5.42 8.68
C ALA A 509 -12.67 6.06 9.79
N VAL A 510 -11.39 6.35 9.51
CA VAL A 510 -10.47 7.01 10.44
C VAL A 510 -10.11 8.44 10.03
N ASP A 511 -10.55 8.88 8.85
CA ASP A 511 -10.27 10.21 8.34
C ASP A 511 -11.20 11.23 8.98
N SER A 512 -10.62 12.22 9.63
CA SER A 512 -11.35 13.30 10.29
C SER A 512 -12.10 14.25 9.34
N GLY A 513 -11.86 14.18 8.03
CA GLY A 513 -12.42 15.11 7.04
C GLY A 513 -13.33 14.49 5.97
N LYS A 514 -13.57 13.18 6.00
CA LYS A 514 -14.51 12.50 5.10
C LYS A 514 -14.93 11.15 5.68
N ASP A 515 -16.23 10.90 5.72
CA ASP A 515 -16.80 9.66 6.22
C ASP A 515 -17.10 8.63 5.11
N PRO A 516 -17.05 7.32 5.43
CA PRO A 516 -17.32 6.28 4.46
C PRO A 516 -18.82 6.09 4.19
N VAL A 517 -19.10 5.53 3.01
CA VAL A 517 -20.40 4.97 2.66
C VAL A 517 -20.22 3.52 2.21
N LEU A 518 -21.23 2.69 2.37
CA LEU A 518 -21.26 1.33 1.80
C LEU A 518 -22.54 1.10 1.00
N PRO A 519 -22.50 0.36 -0.12
CA PRO A 519 -23.71 -0.05 -0.81
C PRO A 519 -24.53 -1.00 0.05
N ILE A 520 -25.86 -0.90 -0.05
CA ILE A 520 -26.77 -1.89 0.54
C ILE A 520 -27.09 -2.94 -0.53
N ALA A 521 -26.84 -4.20 -0.19
CA ALA A 521 -27.12 -5.37 -1.00
C ALA A 521 -28.44 -5.99 -0.58
N ASP A 522 -29.35 -6.15 -1.54
CA ASP A 522 -30.62 -6.86 -1.39
C ASP A 522 -30.68 -8.00 -2.42
N LYS A 523 -30.44 -9.22 -1.96
CA LYS A 523 -30.38 -10.45 -2.76
C LYS A 523 -29.43 -10.36 -3.95
N GLU A 524 -29.92 -9.90 -5.11
CA GLU A 524 -29.20 -9.89 -6.38
C GLU A 524 -28.86 -8.47 -6.89
N LYS A 525 -29.19 -7.42 -6.13
CA LYS A 525 -28.98 -6.02 -6.53
C LYS A 525 -28.31 -5.19 -5.44
N LEU A 526 -27.59 -4.16 -5.86
CA LEU A 526 -27.04 -3.12 -4.99
C LEU A 526 -27.90 -1.86 -5.16
N MET A 527 -28.59 -1.44 -4.09
CA MET A 527 -29.51 -0.30 -4.13
C MET A 527 -29.44 0.49 -2.82
N GLY A 528 -29.20 1.79 -2.93
CA GLY A 528 -29.04 2.66 -1.77
C GLY A 528 -27.66 2.53 -1.11
N MET A 529 -27.50 3.19 0.03
CA MET A 529 -26.23 3.21 0.75
C MET A 529 -26.40 3.41 2.25
N GLY A 530 -25.49 2.84 3.04
CA GLY A 530 -25.29 3.18 4.45
C GLY A 530 -24.30 4.32 4.58
N ILE A 531 -24.60 5.28 5.46
CA ILE A 531 -23.77 6.43 5.81
C ILE A 531 -23.16 6.18 7.18
N PHE A 532 -21.83 6.26 7.25
CA PHE A 532 -21.08 5.97 8.46
C PHE A 532 -20.52 7.24 9.10
N GLN A 533 -20.17 7.15 10.39
CA GLN A 533 -19.30 8.09 11.09
C GLN A 533 -18.36 7.31 12.00
N ASN A 534 -17.05 7.55 11.91
CA ASN A 534 -16.04 6.80 12.68
C ASN A 534 -16.21 5.26 12.58
N GLY A 535 -16.69 4.79 11.42
CA GLY A 535 -16.98 3.40 11.13
C GLY A 535 -18.27 2.81 11.73
N ARG A 536 -19.13 3.61 12.38
CA ARG A 536 -20.49 3.20 12.80
C ARG A 536 -21.53 3.68 11.81
N LEU A 537 -22.53 2.86 11.52
CA LEU A 537 -23.67 3.22 10.68
C LEU A 537 -24.57 4.22 11.42
N VAL A 538 -24.78 5.39 10.82
CA VAL A 538 -25.59 6.47 11.40
C VAL A 538 -26.91 6.65 10.67
N SER A 539 -26.92 6.44 9.35
CA SER A 539 -28.11 6.63 8.54
C SER A 539 -28.07 5.77 7.28
N ARG A 540 -29.21 5.63 6.60
CA ARG A 540 -29.33 4.99 5.29
C ARG A 540 -29.91 5.98 4.29
N ALA A 541 -29.43 5.91 3.07
CA ALA A 541 -29.92 6.67 1.93
C ALA A 541 -30.50 5.72 0.89
N ASP A 542 -31.58 6.15 0.25
CA ASP A 542 -32.25 5.35 -0.77
C ASP A 542 -31.48 5.34 -2.10
N ALA A 543 -32.05 4.66 -3.10
CA ALA A 543 -31.46 4.51 -4.43
C ALA A 543 -31.28 5.85 -5.17
N GLN A 544 -32.21 6.80 -5.02
CA GLN A 544 -32.12 8.11 -5.67
C GLN A 544 -31.05 8.96 -5.00
N GLU A 545 -30.99 8.95 -3.67
CA GLU A 545 -29.95 9.63 -2.89
C GLU A 545 -28.56 9.08 -3.16
N ALA A 546 -28.42 7.75 -3.26
CA ALA A 546 -27.16 7.11 -3.65
C ALA A 546 -26.72 7.49 -5.08
N MET A 547 -27.68 7.62 -6.01
CA MET A 547 -27.41 8.12 -7.37
C MET A 547 -26.88 9.57 -7.36
N LEU A 548 -27.49 10.46 -6.56
CA LEU A 548 -27.02 11.83 -6.37
C LEU A 548 -25.61 11.87 -5.76
N TYR A 549 -25.34 11.01 -4.77
CA TYR A 549 -24.00 10.83 -4.22
C TYR A 549 -22.98 10.42 -5.29
N LYS A 550 -23.31 9.50 -6.21
CA LYS A 550 -22.41 9.12 -7.31
C LYS A 550 -22.10 10.29 -8.24
N LEU A 551 -23.09 11.12 -8.54
CA LEU A 551 -22.91 12.33 -9.36
C LEU A 551 -21.96 13.31 -8.69
N LEU A 552 -22.15 13.56 -7.39
CA LEU A 552 -21.33 14.47 -6.57
C LEU A 552 -19.92 13.93 -6.30
N SER A 553 -19.76 12.63 -6.07
CA SER A 553 -18.46 12.00 -5.82
C SER A 553 -17.62 11.84 -7.10
N GLY A 554 -18.22 12.07 -8.27
CA GLY A 554 -17.55 11.95 -9.56
C GLY A 554 -17.46 10.51 -10.09
N THR A 555 -18.28 9.59 -9.57
CA THR A 555 -18.24 8.15 -9.88
C THR A 555 -19.42 7.67 -10.73
N ALA A 556 -20.34 8.56 -11.09
CA ALA A 556 -21.49 8.25 -11.94
C ALA A 556 -21.09 7.98 -13.40
N HIS A 557 -21.60 6.90 -13.98
CA HIS A 557 -21.45 6.54 -15.39
C HIS A 557 -22.82 6.20 -16.00
N HIS A 558 -23.17 6.86 -17.12
CA HIS A 558 -24.37 6.60 -17.92
C HIS A 558 -25.68 6.49 -17.12
N ILE A 559 -25.92 7.42 -16.21
CA ILE A 559 -27.15 7.48 -15.42
C ILE A 559 -28.25 8.13 -16.26
N SER A 560 -29.35 7.42 -16.51
CA SER A 560 -30.48 7.97 -17.25
C SER A 560 -31.34 8.87 -16.35
N ILE A 561 -31.50 10.13 -16.73
CA ILE A 561 -32.27 11.13 -15.98
C ILE A 561 -33.27 11.79 -16.91
N GLN A 562 -34.53 11.76 -16.50
CA GLN A 562 -35.62 12.41 -17.22
C GLN A 562 -35.76 13.87 -16.77
N ALA A 563 -35.82 14.78 -17.73
CA ALA A 563 -36.10 16.20 -17.55
C ALA A 563 -37.13 16.65 -18.61
N GLY A 564 -38.30 17.10 -18.16
CA GLY A 564 -39.43 17.35 -19.06
C GLY A 564 -39.84 16.08 -19.81
N ASN A 565 -39.86 16.17 -21.14
CA ASN A 565 -40.17 15.05 -22.04
C ASN A 565 -38.90 14.37 -22.60
N SER A 566 -37.73 14.82 -22.16
CA SER A 566 -36.43 14.37 -22.65
C SER A 566 -35.72 13.46 -21.64
N LEU A 567 -34.97 12.50 -22.18
CA LEU A 567 -34.16 11.55 -21.42
C LEU A 567 -32.69 11.79 -21.74
N PHE A 568 -31.89 12.04 -20.71
CA PHE A 568 -30.46 12.30 -20.83
C PHE A 568 -29.66 11.20 -20.14
N ALA A 569 -28.56 10.78 -20.75
CA ALA A 569 -27.52 9.98 -20.10
C ALA A 569 -26.50 10.94 -19.46
N VAL A 570 -26.43 10.95 -18.13
CA VAL A 570 -25.53 11.81 -17.36
C VAL A 570 -24.33 11.00 -16.85
N THR A 571 -23.12 11.52 -17.08
CA THR A 571 -21.86 10.92 -16.64
C THR A 571 -20.98 11.96 -15.98
N SER A 572 -20.44 11.65 -14.79
CA SER A 572 -19.47 12.53 -14.13
C SER A 572 -18.11 12.45 -14.82
N GLN A 573 -17.48 13.61 -15.02
CA GLN A 573 -16.19 13.70 -15.72
C GLN A 573 -15.00 13.69 -14.76
N GLU A 574 -15.15 14.34 -13.60
CA GLU A 574 -14.12 14.50 -12.58
C GLU A 574 -14.74 14.53 -11.18
N LYS A 575 -13.91 14.37 -10.14
CA LYS A 575 -14.32 14.63 -8.75
C LYS A 575 -14.77 16.09 -8.63
N SER A 576 -15.88 16.33 -7.92
CA SER A 576 -16.42 17.68 -7.75
C SER A 576 -15.41 18.62 -7.11
N LYS A 577 -15.35 19.86 -7.63
CA LYS A 577 -14.57 20.93 -7.00
C LYS A 577 -15.37 21.49 -5.84
N ILE A 578 -14.72 21.72 -4.72
CA ILE A 578 -15.35 22.21 -3.49
C ILE A 578 -14.63 23.49 -3.10
N GLU A 579 -15.38 24.57 -2.96
CA GLU A 579 -14.93 25.85 -2.44
C GLU A 579 -15.54 26.04 -1.04
N ILE A 580 -14.70 26.44 -0.08
CA ILE A 580 -15.10 26.64 1.30
C ILE A 580 -14.51 27.94 1.85
N GLN A 581 -15.37 28.73 2.49
CA GLN A 581 -14.99 29.92 3.24
C GLN A 581 -15.47 29.74 4.69
N LEU A 582 -14.53 29.65 5.64
CA LEU A 582 -14.84 29.55 7.06
C LEU A 582 -15.10 30.95 7.64
N GLU A 583 -16.27 31.14 8.22
CA GLU A 583 -16.71 32.36 8.93
C GLU A 583 -16.89 32.05 10.43
N GLY A 584 -15.80 31.64 11.09
CA GLY A 584 -15.84 31.27 12.51
C GLY A 584 -16.59 29.97 12.75
N SER A 585 -17.83 30.04 13.25
CA SER A 585 -18.65 28.86 13.59
C SER A 585 -19.53 28.36 12.44
N THR A 586 -19.51 29.03 11.29
CA THR A 586 -20.24 28.66 10.07
C THR A 586 -19.30 28.63 8.88
N ALA A 587 -19.68 27.93 7.82
CA ALA A 587 -18.98 27.97 6.55
C ALA A 587 -19.94 28.24 5.39
N GLN A 588 -19.45 28.92 4.36
CA GLN A 588 -20.08 28.93 3.05
C GLN A 588 -19.42 27.88 2.17
N ILE A 589 -20.20 26.93 1.67
CA ILE A 589 -19.71 25.79 0.90
C ILE A 589 -20.37 25.79 -0.48
N GLN A 590 -19.56 25.80 -1.53
CA GLN A 590 -20.01 25.63 -2.91
C GLN A 590 -19.41 24.36 -3.52
N ILE A 591 -20.27 23.51 -4.06
CA ILE A 591 -19.88 22.26 -4.72
C ILE A 591 -20.15 22.38 -6.21
N HIS A 592 -19.13 22.12 -7.01
CA HIS A 592 -19.15 22.23 -8.47
C HIS A 592 -18.94 20.85 -9.12
N PRO A 593 -20.01 20.06 -9.30
CA PRO A 593 -19.95 18.82 -10.06
C PRO A 593 -19.80 19.11 -11.56
N THR A 594 -18.83 18.47 -12.20
CA THR A 594 -18.62 18.55 -13.66
C THR A 594 -19.24 17.33 -14.34
N LEU A 595 -20.33 17.54 -15.08
CA LEU A 595 -21.16 16.50 -15.66
C LEU A 595 -21.17 16.61 -17.19
N LYS A 596 -21.27 15.47 -17.87
CA LYS A 596 -21.60 15.39 -19.30
C LYS A 596 -22.99 14.80 -19.43
N ALA A 597 -23.85 15.44 -20.23
CA ALA A 597 -25.20 14.98 -20.50
C ALA A 597 -25.37 14.76 -22.00
N ASP A 598 -25.64 13.52 -22.38
CA ASP A 598 -25.90 13.12 -23.77
C ASP A 598 -27.41 12.85 -23.93
N LEU A 599 -28.04 13.44 -24.94
CA LEU A 599 -29.48 13.24 -25.21
C LEU A 599 -29.71 11.81 -25.74
N ILE A 600 -30.57 11.05 -25.08
CA ILE A 600 -31.02 9.73 -25.57
C ILE A 600 -32.29 9.89 -26.40
N HIS A 601 -33.26 10.64 -25.88
CA HIS A 601 -34.58 10.83 -26.50
C HIS A 601 -35.15 12.20 -26.12
N GLY A 602 -35.83 12.89 -27.04
CA GLY A 602 -36.46 14.20 -26.80
C GLY A 602 -35.74 15.35 -27.49
N THR A 603 -35.64 16.51 -26.83
CA THR A 603 -35.06 17.74 -27.38
C THR A 603 -33.98 18.31 -26.46
N LEU A 604 -33.00 19.01 -27.05
CA LEU A 604 -31.96 19.71 -26.30
C LEU A 604 -32.47 20.96 -25.56
N GLU A 605 -33.68 21.41 -25.87
CA GLU A 605 -34.33 22.55 -25.19
C GLU A 605 -34.62 22.25 -23.70
N ASP A 606 -34.74 20.98 -23.33
CA ASP A 606 -34.94 20.55 -21.94
C ASP A 606 -33.64 20.51 -21.12
N ALA A 607 -32.47 20.79 -21.71
CA ALA A 607 -31.20 20.72 -21.00
C ALA A 607 -31.06 21.72 -19.82
N PRO A 608 -31.56 22.97 -19.89
CA PRO A 608 -31.62 23.87 -18.73
C PRO A 608 -32.54 23.34 -17.62
N LEU A 609 -33.60 22.62 -17.99
CA LEU A 609 -34.52 21.95 -17.05
C LEU A 609 -33.82 20.81 -16.30
N LEU A 610 -32.98 20.03 -17.00
CA LEU A 610 -32.11 19.03 -16.38
C LEU A 610 -31.15 19.68 -15.37
N ALA A 611 -30.51 20.79 -15.75
CA ALA A 611 -29.57 21.50 -14.89
C ALA A 611 -30.22 21.99 -13.60
N ALA A 612 -31.36 22.69 -13.71
CA ALA A 612 -32.11 23.19 -12.56
C ALA A 612 -32.55 22.05 -11.63
N LYS A 613 -33.09 20.96 -12.19
CA LYS A 613 -33.52 19.78 -11.43
C LYS A 613 -32.35 19.15 -10.66
N LEU A 614 -31.21 18.94 -11.32
CA LEU A 614 -30.03 18.35 -10.69
C LEU A 614 -29.44 19.24 -9.60
N GLU A 615 -29.39 20.55 -9.82
CA GLU A 615 -28.90 21.51 -8.82
C GLU A 615 -29.78 21.53 -7.58
N GLU A 616 -31.10 21.53 -7.75
CA GLU A 616 -32.07 21.47 -6.65
C GLU A 616 -31.96 20.15 -5.88
N GLU A 617 -32.01 19.00 -6.57
CA GLU A 617 -31.94 17.69 -5.94
C GLU A 617 -30.60 17.47 -5.22
N MET A 618 -29.46 17.83 -5.83
CA MET A 618 -28.15 17.72 -5.19
C MET A 618 -28.01 18.66 -4.00
N THR A 619 -28.50 19.90 -4.11
CA THR A 619 -28.44 20.86 -2.99
C THR A 619 -29.28 20.37 -1.81
N SER A 620 -30.49 19.89 -2.08
CA SER A 620 -31.38 19.30 -1.07
C SER A 620 -30.73 18.08 -0.40
N PHE A 621 -30.14 17.19 -1.20
CA PHE A 621 -29.43 16.00 -0.70
C PHE A 621 -28.23 16.35 0.19
N VAL A 622 -27.39 17.30 -0.24
CA VAL A 622 -26.23 17.72 0.57
C VAL A 622 -26.66 18.43 1.86
N GLN A 623 -27.71 19.25 1.81
CA GLN A 623 -28.27 19.89 3.02
C GLN A 623 -28.94 18.90 3.97
N LYS A 624 -29.56 17.83 3.45
CA LYS A 624 -30.10 16.74 4.27
C LYS A 624 -28.96 15.99 4.96
N THR A 625 -27.91 15.64 4.21
CA THR A 625 -26.76 14.87 4.73
C THR A 625 -25.87 15.70 5.66
N SER A 626 -25.78 17.01 5.48
CA SER A 626 -25.01 17.89 6.40
C SER A 626 -25.60 17.98 7.80
N ARG A 627 -26.90 17.69 7.96
CA ARG A 627 -27.56 17.61 9.28
C ARG A 627 -27.24 16.30 10.02
N LEU A 628 -26.70 15.31 9.31
CA LEU A 628 -26.18 14.10 9.93
C LEU A 628 -24.79 14.42 10.49
N PRO A 629 -24.33 13.72 11.52
CA PRO A 629 -22.95 13.82 11.99
C PRO A 629 -22.01 13.06 11.03
N ALA A 630 -22.05 13.34 9.73
CA ALA A 630 -21.23 12.67 8.73
C ALA A 630 -20.96 13.58 7.53
N ASP A 631 -19.72 13.57 7.03
CA ASP A 631 -19.31 14.29 5.81
C ASP A 631 -18.93 13.29 4.72
N ILE A 632 -19.95 12.82 3.99
CA ILE A 632 -19.75 11.81 2.93
C ILE A 632 -19.12 12.39 1.65
N ILE A 633 -19.19 13.71 1.45
CA ILE A 633 -18.65 14.39 0.26
C ILE A 633 -17.15 14.68 0.44
N GLY A 634 -16.69 14.85 1.67
CA GLY A 634 -15.30 15.16 2.01
C GLY A 634 -15.00 16.65 1.97
N VAL A 635 -15.96 17.49 2.37
CA VAL A 635 -15.76 18.94 2.49
C VAL A 635 -14.71 19.25 3.58
N GLY A 636 -14.68 18.46 4.65
CA GLY A 636 -13.73 18.57 5.75
C GLY A 636 -12.28 18.43 5.30
N ARG A 637 -11.99 17.54 4.34
CA ARG A 637 -10.64 17.45 3.74
C ARG A 637 -10.20 18.77 3.10
N LYS A 638 -11.13 19.54 2.54
CA LYS A 638 -10.86 20.86 1.96
C LYS A 638 -10.77 21.94 3.04
N ALA A 639 -11.63 21.90 4.05
CA ALA A 639 -11.55 22.76 5.22
C ALA A 639 -10.19 22.64 5.92
N ARG A 640 -9.66 21.41 6.01
CA ARG A 640 -8.37 21.08 6.62
C ARG A 640 -7.19 21.83 6.01
N LEU A 641 -7.28 22.28 4.76
CA LEU A 641 -6.25 23.10 4.11
C LEU A 641 -6.06 24.48 4.75
N GLN A 642 -7.07 24.99 5.46
CA GLN A 642 -7.01 26.28 6.14
C GLN A 642 -6.26 26.21 7.48
N PHE A 643 -5.91 25.00 7.93
CA PHE A 643 -5.19 24.76 9.18
C PHE A 643 -3.72 24.45 8.93
N LEU A 644 -2.88 24.91 9.86
CA LEU A 644 -1.43 24.70 9.79
C LEU A 644 -1.03 23.37 10.43
N THR A 645 -1.58 23.04 11.60
CA THR A 645 -1.25 21.79 12.33
C THR A 645 -2.47 20.88 12.51
N GLU A 646 -2.21 19.59 12.67
CA GLU A 646 -3.22 18.56 13.02
C GLU A 646 -3.91 18.87 14.35
N THR A 647 -3.18 19.47 15.29
CA THR A 647 -3.74 19.89 16.59
C THR A 647 -4.81 20.96 16.39
N ASP A 648 -4.55 21.95 15.52
CA ASP A 648 -5.51 23.02 15.24
C ASP A 648 -6.79 22.47 14.61
N TRP A 649 -6.65 21.52 13.68
CA TRP A 649 -7.79 20.82 13.07
C TRP A 649 -8.57 20.00 14.09
N LYS A 650 -7.90 19.22 14.94
CA LYS A 650 -8.53 18.38 15.97
C LYS A 650 -9.24 19.19 17.07
N ASN A 651 -8.86 20.44 17.28
CA ASN A 651 -9.49 21.31 18.27
C ASN A 651 -10.84 21.87 17.81
N ILE A 652 -11.18 21.72 16.53
CA ILE A 652 -12.44 22.20 15.97
C ILE A 652 -13.40 21.03 15.80
N ASP A 653 -14.65 21.27 16.20
CA ASP A 653 -15.75 20.36 15.91
C ASP A 653 -16.24 20.60 14.48
N TRP A 654 -15.59 19.94 13.52
CA TRP A 654 -15.90 20.06 12.10
C TRP A 654 -17.38 19.73 11.81
N TYR A 655 -17.93 18.70 12.45
CA TYR A 655 -19.29 18.26 12.21
C TYR A 655 -20.32 19.31 12.62
N THR A 656 -20.10 19.98 13.74
CA THR A 656 -20.96 21.10 14.19
C THR A 656 -20.88 22.30 13.24
N ILE A 657 -19.69 22.62 12.71
CA ILE A 657 -19.56 23.69 11.70
C ILE A 657 -20.26 23.28 10.40
N PHE A 658 -20.05 22.04 9.95
CA PHE A 658 -20.63 21.52 8.72
C PHE A 658 -22.16 21.50 8.75
N SER A 659 -22.76 21.12 9.89
CA SER A 659 -24.22 21.12 10.05
C SER A 659 -24.83 22.52 10.04
N ASN A 660 -24.09 23.53 10.50
CA ASN A 660 -24.54 24.93 10.56
C ASN A 660 -24.21 25.73 9.30
N SER A 661 -23.57 25.11 8.31
CA SER A 661 -23.06 25.77 7.11
C SER A 661 -24.14 25.94 6.04
N THR A 662 -24.01 27.00 5.23
CA THR A 662 -24.85 27.20 4.04
C THR A 662 -24.20 26.51 2.85
N ILE A 663 -24.91 25.53 2.27
CA ILE A 663 -24.37 24.68 1.20
C ILE A 663 -25.22 24.82 -0.06
N PHE A 664 -24.56 25.06 -1.18
CA PHE A 664 -25.18 25.14 -2.50
C PHE A 664 -24.38 24.34 -3.53
N THR A 665 -25.09 23.67 -4.44
CA THR A 665 -24.49 22.97 -5.57
C THR A 665 -24.70 23.77 -6.84
N LYS A 666 -23.64 23.98 -7.62
CA LYS A 666 -23.71 24.62 -8.93
C LYS A 666 -23.05 23.74 -9.96
N SER A 667 -23.87 23.07 -10.77
CA SER A 667 -23.43 22.06 -11.73
C SER A 667 -22.84 22.70 -12.98
N ASN A 668 -21.76 22.13 -13.49
CA ASN A 668 -21.22 22.46 -14.81
C ASN A 668 -21.55 21.32 -15.77
N ILE A 669 -22.67 21.45 -16.49
CA ILE A 669 -23.16 20.43 -17.41
C ILE A 669 -22.71 20.77 -18.83
N LYS A 670 -21.90 19.88 -19.40
CA LYS A 670 -21.56 19.90 -20.82
C LYS A 670 -22.56 19.03 -21.58
N ILE A 671 -23.32 19.66 -22.47
CA ILE A 671 -24.23 18.97 -23.38
C ILE A 671 -23.40 18.40 -24.53
N GLY A 672 -23.50 17.08 -24.74
CA GLY A 672 -22.75 16.34 -25.75
C GLY A 672 -23.42 16.22 -27.11
#